data_AF-A0A7V9NI09-F1
#
_entry.id   AF-A0A7V9NI09-F1
#
_cell.length_a   1.000
_cell.length_b   1.000
_cell.length_c   1.000
_cell.angle_alpha   90.00
_cell.angle_beta   90.00
_cell.angle_gamma   90.00
#
_symmetry.space_group_name_H-M   'P 1'
#
loop_
_entity.id
_entity.type
_entity.pdbx_description
1 polymer ?
#
loop_
_entity_poly.entity_id
_entity_poly.type
_entity_poly.pdbx_seq_one_letter_code
_entity_poly.pdbx_strand_id
1 'polypeptide(L)'
;MHLPERQTREAGKGEVSPTDHGSVGAQSKTASARGACRSEGAGAGEVVTLLARAVQQLHTYPASSTLCVSAIEATRQALLTSSCERVSFRVTPSALILGDEPVGGPIAGRELARRLHRAAVASVVIERAASSRELSRFCEDLVRCGERGAARMSLAERLAEHGIEHVVVELASRPEVLEVGELKPGMADALDRERSRFDEQVAQEAAMGHLYPPQKGWVRLDPSVRGPRVSLLDLAILAERPDALALMLLRLTDEAAGITPAEALGRKYSDVALLISALDPPVARRMLAGLARAVLDLNTESRQALLRRAVLPGLLEGRLDGAILRDFPDVDLAESLCLLLDLETAAPELLTTALSRLALSPGRQAAVVPLLDAQLEVRQAAAEDEARQTTLVRHARELVRMDGSSARSFADYSAFDLSMDEQSVAFLDWMRRALPEGDELLDQLTCLWNLVCLEPNPDEAARLLARAFGLLDLLVRESRGAELPAWLAQYRDLADRLRESRPDVADVVERSLAGFCTPARATWVVDCSVREPGGREAAHAVIAALGPSMAAPLVACLTPDGGARGNHGPRGQDTRTQAVLQLLDDHAAVLAPALVPMLERSAPAVLRLLLRVLGSAGPGHEEAIAPYLSAAGEPIAREALRSLVRIGSPKAAGLVAEQIVKARGAMGLAAEETLWHFPAGEAQRHARALLARRDFTTAQPEAAGRLLDRAVSGGAADLRRVLPGLASMRFRIWNPALARVARKANTLLKASTS
;
A
#
# COMPACT_ATOMS: atom_id res chain seq x y z
N MET A 1 -1.10 -12.54 -57.95
CA MET A 1 -1.99 -11.83 -58.88
C MET A 1 -3.42 -12.21 -58.48
N HIS A 2 -4.20 -11.22 -58.05
CA HIS A 2 -5.64 -11.21 -57.75
C HIS A 2 -6.25 -12.12 -56.66
N LEU A 3 -6.50 -11.51 -55.49
CA LEU A 3 -7.87 -11.34 -54.93
C LEU A 3 -8.40 -9.96 -55.42
N PRO A 4 -9.65 -9.47 -55.22
CA PRO A 4 -10.79 -9.89 -54.36
C PRO A 4 -12.17 -9.82 -55.11
N GLU A 5 -13.36 -10.04 -54.52
CA GLU A 5 -14.31 -9.05 -53.92
C GLU A 5 -15.68 -9.78 -53.74
N ARG A 6 -16.36 -9.84 -52.58
CA ARG A 6 -17.17 -8.86 -51.79
C ARG A 6 -18.70 -8.98 -51.99
N GLN A 7 -19.40 -9.16 -50.84
CA GLN A 7 -20.65 -8.50 -50.39
C GLN A 7 -21.99 -8.91 -51.08
N THR A 8 -23.18 -8.98 -50.45
CA THR A 8 -23.74 -8.47 -49.17
C THR A 8 -25.20 -8.98 -48.95
N ARG A 9 -25.71 -8.88 -47.70
CA ARG A 9 -27.14 -8.61 -47.27
C ARG A 9 -28.20 -9.72 -47.43
N GLU A 10 -29.27 -9.85 -46.63
CA GLU A 10 -29.76 -9.36 -45.32
C GLU A 10 -31.09 -10.12 -45.02
N ALA A 11 -31.43 -10.30 -43.73
CA ALA A 11 -32.78 -10.38 -43.13
C ALA A 11 -33.78 -11.55 -43.39
N GLY A 12 -34.20 -12.19 -42.28
CA GLY A 12 -35.62 -12.12 -41.85
C GLY A 12 -36.40 -13.43 -41.58
N LYS A 13 -36.96 -13.51 -40.35
CA LYS A 13 -38.13 -14.31 -39.86
C LYS A 13 -37.95 -15.84 -39.77
N GLY A 14 -38.39 -16.55 -38.72
CA GLY A 14 -39.18 -16.24 -37.53
C GLY A 14 -39.77 -17.56 -36.97
N GLU A 15 -39.96 -17.59 -35.64
CA GLU A 15 -40.99 -18.37 -34.91
C GLU A 15 -40.87 -19.93 -34.86
N VAL A 16 -41.26 -20.67 -33.81
CA VAL A 16 -41.80 -20.40 -32.46
C VAL A 16 -41.68 -21.71 -31.64
N SER A 17 -41.63 -21.53 -30.31
CA SER A 17 -41.63 -22.50 -29.19
C SER A 17 -42.81 -23.49 -29.13
N PRO A 18 -42.85 -24.40 -28.13
CA PRO A 18 -43.64 -24.17 -26.90
C PRO A 18 -42.87 -24.56 -25.60
N THR A 19 -42.81 -23.74 -24.52
CA THR A 19 -43.77 -23.53 -23.38
C THR A 19 -44.26 -24.82 -22.71
N ASP A 20 -44.50 -24.95 -21.40
CA ASP A 20 -44.29 -24.20 -20.16
C ASP A 20 -44.88 -25.11 -19.06
N HIS A 21 -44.26 -25.18 -17.88
CA HIS A 21 -44.87 -25.42 -16.56
C HIS A 21 -43.77 -25.03 -15.56
N GLY A 22 -43.87 -24.06 -14.65
CA GLY A 22 -44.95 -23.24 -14.15
C GLY A 22 -44.58 -22.94 -12.68
N SER A 23 -43.94 -21.81 -12.38
CA SER A 23 -43.69 -21.37 -11.01
C SER A 23 -44.34 -20.02 -10.75
N VAL A 24 -45.47 -20.06 -10.04
CA VAL A 24 -46.23 -18.92 -9.56
C VAL A 24 -45.60 -18.44 -8.24
N GLY A 25 -45.09 -17.21 -8.26
CA GLY A 25 -45.33 -16.17 -7.25
C GLY A 25 -44.82 -16.34 -5.82
N ALA A 26 -43.67 -15.71 -5.52
CA ALA A 26 -43.50 -14.90 -4.31
C ALA A 26 -42.75 -13.61 -4.71
N GLN A 27 -43.50 -12.51 -4.79
CA GLN A 27 -43.02 -11.20 -5.21
C GLN A 27 -42.03 -10.64 -4.19
N SER A 28 -40.75 -10.57 -4.57
CA SER A 28 -39.75 -9.77 -3.88
C SER A 28 -39.98 -8.29 -4.20
N LYS A 29 -40.41 -7.52 -3.20
CA LYS A 29 -40.71 -6.08 -3.28
C LYS A 29 -39.46 -5.20 -3.10
N THR A 30 -38.28 -5.66 -3.55
CA THR A 30 -37.01 -4.89 -3.47
C THR A 30 -36.32 -4.66 -4.81
N ALA A 31 -36.92 -5.09 -5.93
CA ALA A 31 -36.44 -4.73 -7.27
C ALA A 31 -37.16 -3.48 -7.80
N SER A 32 -36.99 -2.33 -7.15
CA SER A 32 -37.30 -1.02 -7.73
C SER A 32 -36.49 0.10 -7.08
N ALA A 33 -35.18 0.12 -7.31
CA ALA A 33 -34.36 1.31 -7.10
C ALA A 33 -33.09 1.32 -8.00
N ARG A 34 -33.17 0.69 -9.18
CA ARG A 34 -32.16 0.84 -10.25
C ARG A 34 -32.86 1.17 -11.55
N GLY A 35 -33.43 2.37 -11.61
CA GLY A 35 -34.06 2.92 -12.81
C GLY A 35 -34.20 4.43 -12.68
N ALA A 36 -33.51 5.15 -13.57
CA ALA A 36 -33.64 6.57 -13.92
C ALA A 36 -33.25 7.65 -12.86
N CYS A 37 -32.09 8.28 -13.07
CA CYS A 37 -31.95 9.73 -13.31
C CYS A 37 -30.46 10.10 -13.44
N ARG A 38 -29.88 9.89 -14.63
CA ARG A 38 -28.54 10.37 -14.98
C ARG A 38 -28.63 11.76 -15.62
N SER A 39 -28.93 12.80 -14.82
CA SER A 39 -28.63 14.22 -15.14
C SER A 39 -28.94 15.24 -14.02
N GLU A 40 -29.20 14.85 -12.76
CA GLU A 40 -29.89 15.73 -11.78
C GLU A 40 -29.11 16.04 -10.49
N GLY A 41 -27.78 16.16 -10.54
CA GLY A 41 -26.94 16.28 -9.33
C GLY A 41 -27.05 17.61 -8.55
N ALA A 42 -27.40 18.72 -9.22
CA ALA A 42 -27.29 20.06 -8.60
C ALA A 42 -28.34 20.35 -7.53
N GLY A 43 -29.62 20.03 -7.79
CA GLY A 43 -30.72 20.33 -6.86
C GLY A 43 -30.75 19.44 -5.62
N ALA A 44 -30.40 18.15 -5.78
CA ALA A 44 -30.32 17.21 -4.66
C ALA A 44 -29.13 17.53 -3.72
N GLY A 45 -28.04 18.07 -4.28
CA GLY A 45 -26.89 18.54 -3.50
C GLY A 45 -27.19 19.76 -2.62
N GLU A 46 -28.03 20.66 -3.12
CA GLU A 46 -28.48 21.85 -2.38
C GLU A 46 -29.35 21.48 -1.18
N VAL A 47 -30.27 20.52 -1.34
CA VAL A 47 -31.12 19.98 -0.27
C VAL A 47 -30.27 19.46 0.90
N VAL A 48 -29.26 18.63 0.62
CA VAL A 48 -28.38 18.05 1.65
C VAL A 48 -27.57 19.14 2.37
N THR A 49 -27.15 20.17 1.64
CA THR A 49 -26.40 21.30 2.21
C THR A 49 -27.26 22.15 3.15
N LEU A 50 -28.52 22.40 2.78
CA LEU A 50 -29.48 23.12 3.62
C LEU A 50 -29.92 22.29 4.83
N LEU A 51 -30.08 20.97 4.67
CA LEU A 51 -30.35 20.05 5.77
C LEU A 51 -29.19 20.05 6.79
N ALA A 52 -27.94 20.01 6.32
CA ALA A 52 -26.77 20.08 7.19
C ALA A 52 -26.73 21.40 7.98
N ARG A 53 -27.11 22.52 7.34
CA ARG A 53 -27.25 23.82 8.01
C ARG A 53 -28.38 23.81 9.05
N ALA A 54 -29.52 23.19 8.77
CA ALA A 54 -30.63 23.08 9.71
C ALA A 54 -30.23 22.30 10.97
N VAL A 55 -29.54 21.15 10.82
CA VAL A 55 -29.02 20.35 11.94
C VAL A 55 -28.00 21.14 12.77
N GLN A 56 -27.10 21.89 12.12
CA GLN A 56 -26.13 22.74 12.81
C GLN A 56 -26.82 23.86 13.63
N GLN A 57 -27.87 24.48 13.08
CA GLN A 57 -28.60 25.54 13.77
C GLN A 57 -29.42 25.00 14.94
N LEU A 58 -30.10 23.86 14.78
CA LEU A 58 -30.84 23.19 15.86
C LEU A 58 -29.94 22.65 16.98
N HIS A 59 -28.67 22.39 16.68
CA HIS A 59 -27.69 22.09 17.72
C HIS A 59 -27.28 23.32 18.54
N THR A 60 -27.31 24.51 17.93
CA THR A 60 -26.77 25.75 18.50
C THR A 60 -27.85 26.60 19.18
N TYR A 61 -29.07 26.55 18.66
CA TYR A 61 -30.20 27.38 19.07
C TYR A 61 -31.41 26.51 19.45
N PRO A 62 -32.29 26.97 20.36
CA PRO A 62 -33.51 26.25 20.68
C PRO A 62 -34.42 26.11 19.45
N ALA A 63 -35.17 25.02 19.36
CA ALA A 63 -36.05 24.71 18.22
C ALA A 63 -37.10 25.81 17.91
N SER A 64 -37.44 26.64 18.90
CA SER A 64 -38.35 27.80 18.74
C SER A 64 -37.71 29.04 18.11
N SER A 65 -36.40 29.03 17.83
CA SER A 65 -35.69 30.14 17.21
C SER A 65 -36.12 30.34 15.75
N THR A 66 -36.34 31.59 15.35
CA THR A 66 -36.69 31.95 13.96
C THR A 66 -35.64 31.50 12.95
N LEU A 67 -34.38 31.37 13.38
CA LEU A 67 -33.28 30.86 12.55
C LEU A 67 -33.49 29.37 12.21
N CYS A 68 -33.84 28.54 13.19
CA CYS A 68 -34.10 27.12 12.98
C CYS A 68 -35.32 26.90 12.07
N VAL A 69 -36.40 27.63 12.31
CA VAL A 69 -37.61 27.60 11.47
C VAL A 69 -37.28 28.00 10.04
N SER A 70 -36.49 29.06 9.84
CA SER A 70 -36.08 29.50 8.50
C SER A 70 -35.22 28.49 7.75
N ALA A 71 -34.35 27.74 8.43
CA ALA A 71 -33.52 26.72 7.79
C ALA A 71 -34.28 25.43 7.47
N ILE A 72 -35.25 25.04 8.30
CA ILE A 72 -36.14 23.92 8.00
C ILE A 72 -37.02 24.27 6.79
N GLU A 73 -37.59 25.47 6.74
CA GLU A 73 -38.38 25.93 5.60
C GLU A 73 -37.53 26.08 4.33
N ALA A 74 -36.28 26.53 4.43
CA ALA A 74 -35.36 26.56 3.29
C ALA A 74 -35.06 25.15 2.76
N THR A 75 -34.89 24.17 3.65
CA THR A 75 -34.69 22.76 3.27
C THR A 75 -35.94 22.19 2.59
N ARG A 76 -37.13 22.48 3.11
CA ARG A 76 -38.42 22.09 2.50
C ARG A 76 -38.62 22.74 1.14
N GLN A 77 -38.31 24.03 1.00
CA GLN A 77 -38.43 24.74 -0.26
C GLN A 77 -37.48 24.15 -1.31
N ALA A 78 -36.24 23.81 -0.93
CA ALA A 78 -35.27 23.15 -1.80
C ALA A 78 -35.73 21.76 -2.24
N LEU A 79 -36.37 20.99 -1.35
CA LEU A 79 -37.00 19.70 -1.69
C LEU A 79 -38.13 19.89 -2.71
N LEU A 80 -38.98 20.90 -2.54
CA LEU A 80 -40.08 21.20 -3.46
C LEU A 80 -39.60 21.68 -4.83
N THR A 81 -38.47 22.39 -4.90
CA THR A 81 -37.87 22.87 -6.15
C THR A 81 -36.99 21.82 -6.83
N SER A 82 -36.61 20.75 -6.12
CA SER A 82 -35.83 19.66 -6.70
C SER A 82 -36.67 18.87 -7.72
N SER A 83 -36.03 18.41 -8.80
CA SER A 83 -36.68 17.59 -9.82
C SER A 83 -36.84 16.12 -9.39
N CYS A 84 -36.15 15.71 -8.32
CA CYS A 84 -36.19 14.36 -7.77
C CYS A 84 -37.44 14.14 -6.89
N GLU A 85 -38.16 13.03 -7.09
CA GLU A 85 -39.25 12.63 -6.17
C GLU A 85 -38.73 12.17 -4.80
N ARG A 86 -37.51 11.62 -4.77
CA ARG A 86 -36.82 11.16 -3.55
C ARG A 86 -35.36 11.56 -3.60
N VAL A 87 -34.86 12.14 -2.51
CA VAL A 87 -33.44 12.45 -2.32
C VAL A 87 -32.84 11.37 -1.42
N SER A 88 -31.99 10.52 -1.99
CA SER A 88 -31.27 9.48 -1.25
C SER A 88 -29.78 9.79 -1.21
N PHE A 89 -29.17 9.77 -0.02
CA PHE A 89 -27.72 9.90 0.14
C PHE A 89 -27.16 8.85 1.09
N ARG A 90 -25.96 8.35 0.78
CA ARG A 90 -25.20 7.41 1.60
C ARG A 90 -24.34 8.17 2.60
N VAL A 91 -24.18 7.61 3.79
CA VAL A 91 -23.42 8.21 4.89
C VAL A 91 -22.09 7.49 5.03
N THR A 92 -21.00 8.24 5.03
CA THR A 92 -19.65 7.75 5.37
C THR A 92 -19.12 8.51 6.59
N PRO A 93 -18.01 8.06 7.23
CA PRO A 93 -17.48 8.72 8.43
C PRO A 93 -17.10 10.20 8.20
N SER A 94 -16.75 10.56 6.97
CA SER A 94 -16.20 11.88 6.62
C SER A 94 -17.05 12.68 5.64
N ALA A 95 -17.99 12.05 4.93
CA ALA A 95 -18.79 12.71 3.88
C ALA A 95 -20.17 12.06 3.66
N LEU A 96 -21.08 12.80 3.05
CA LEU A 96 -22.33 12.28 2.50
C LEU A 96 -22.13 12.08 1.00
N ILE A 97 -22.54 10.94 0.44
CA ILE A 97 -22.36 10.60 -0.97
C ILE A 97 -23.73 10.55 -1.64
N LEU A 98 -23.92 11.32 -2.70
CA LEU A 98 -25.13 11.32 -3.53
C LEU A 98 -24.77 10.80 -4.93
N GLY A 99 -25.28 9.63 -5.30
CA GLY A 99 -24.75 8.90 -6.46
C GLY A 99 -23.31 8.46 -6.18
N ASP A 100 -22.35 9.10 -6.86
CA ASP A 100 -20.90 8.87 -6.70
C ASP A 100 -20.14 10.15 -6.27
N GLU A 101 -20.83 11.26 -5.99
CA GLU A 101 -20.21 12.53 -5.62
C GLU A 101 -20.38 12.87 -4.13
N PRO A 102 -19.34 13.40 -3.46
CA PRO A 102 -19.45 13.90 -2.09
C PRO A 102 -20.21 15.23 -2.03
N VAL A 103 -21.18 15.31 -1.12
CA VAL A 103 -22.13 16.43 -0.98
C VAL A 103 -22.12 16.99 0.45
N GLY A 104 -22.41 18.29 0.62
CA GLY A 104 -22.72 18.91 1.92
C GLY A 104 -21.76 19.99 2.42
N GLY A 105 -20.80 20.44 1.60
CA GLY A 105 -19.83 21.47 2.00
C GLY A 105 -18.85 21.04 3.11
N PRO A 106 -17.77 21.80 3.35
CA PRO A 106 -16.63 21.30 4.13
C PRO A 106 -16.85 21.22 5.65
N ILE A 107 -17.83 21.94 6.21
CA ILE A 107 -18.02 22.02 7.67
C ILE A 107 -19.38 21.45 8.09
N ALA A 108 -20.48 21.97 7.55
CA ALA A 108 -21.83 21.52 7.91
C ALA A 108 -22.09 20.06 7.49
N GLY A 109 -21.74 19.68 6.27
CA GLY A 109 -21.89 18.31 5.76
C GLY A 109 -21.04 17.30 6.52
N ARG A 110 -19.83 17.67 6.97
CA ARG A 110 -19.00 16.82 7.82
C ARG A 110 -19.62 16.58 9.18
N GLU A 111 -20.24 17.60 9.78
CA GLU A 111 -20.92 17.46 11.06
C GLU A 111 -22.20 16.62 10.94
N LEU A 112 -22.97 16.81 9.86
CA LEU A 112 -24.13 15.97 9.56
C LEU A 112 -23.71 14.50 9.32
N ALA A 113 -22.69 14.27 8.49
CA ALA A 113 -22.12 12.93 8.25
C ALA A 113 -21.65 12.29 9.55
N ARG A 114 -20.94 13.03 10.40
CA ARG A 114 -20.46 12.55 11.70
C ARG A 114 -21.61 12.14 12.62
N ARG A 115 -22.70 12.90 12.68
CA ARG A 115 -23.86 12.59 13.53
C ARG A 115 -24.65 11.41 13.03
N LEU A 116 -24.94 11.36 11.72
CA LEU A 116 -25.60 10.22 11.10
C LEU A 116 -24.75 8.95 11.25
N HIS A 117 -23.44 9.06 11.07
CA HIS A 117 -22.51 7.95 11.29
C HIS A 117 -22.49 7.50 12.76
N ARG A 118 -22.48 8.43 13.73
CA ARG A 118 -22.60 8.11 15.17
C ARG A 118 -23.93 7.45 15.53
N ALA A 119 -25.01 7.79 14.82
CA ALA A 119 -26.33 7.19 14.98
C ALA A 119 -26.48 5.86 14.22
N ALA A 120 -25.39 5.30 13.68
CA ALA A 120 -25.36 4.08 12.89
C ALA A 120 -26.29 4.11 11.66
N VAL A 121 -26.38 5.24 10.96
CA VAL A 121 -27.14 5.37 9.72
C VAL A 121 -26.24 5.13 8.50
N ALA A 122 -26.65 4.25 7.59
CA ALA A 122 -25.99 3.95 6.31
C ALA A 122 -26.52 4.82 5.16
N SER A 123 -27.84 4.98 5.08
CA SER A 123 -28.46 5.79 4.04
C SER A 123 -29.69 6.52 4.59
N VAL A 124 -29.98 7.68 4.03
CA VAL A 124 -31.19 8.44 4.33
C VAL A 124 -31.91 8.71 3.03
N VAL A 125 -33.22 8.45 3.02
CA VAL A 125 -34.11 8.75 1.91
C VAL A 125 -35.16 9.74 2.39
N ILE A 126 -35.20 10.91 1.74
CA ILE A 126 -36.19 11.96 2.01
C ILE A 126 -37.08 12.08 0.79
N GLU A 127 -38.38 11.85 0.96
CA GLU A 127 -39.36 12.04 -0.11
C GLU A 127 -39.71 13.52 -0.27
N ARG A 128 -40.05 13.94 -1.49
CA ARG A 128 -40.48 15.32 -1.78
C ARG A 128 -41.72 15.74 -0.99
N ALA A 129 -42.54 14.78 -0.57
CA ALA A 129 -43.72 15.00 0.25
C ALA A 129 -43.43 15.26 1.74
N ALA A 130 -42.15 15.20 2.16
CA ALA A 130 -41.77 15.43 3.54
C ALA A 130 -42.20 16.82 4.05
N SER A 131 -42.94 16.83 5.15
CA SER A 131 -43.45 18.03 5.80
C SER A 131 -42.36 18.74 6.62
N SER A 132 -42.54 20.04 6.91
CA SER A 132 -41.63 20.77 7.81
C SER A 132 -41.60 20.17 9.22
N ARG A 133 -42.69 19.54 9.66
CA ARG A 133 -42.75 18.79 10.93
C ARG A 133 -41.83 17.58 10.92
N GLU A 134 -41.87 16.77 9.87
CA GLU A 134 -41.03 15.57 9.75
C GLU A 134 -39.54 15.94 9.68
N LEU A 135 -39.20 16.98 8.91
CA LEU A 135 -37.83 17.50 8.82
C LEU A 135 -37.33 18.08 10.15
N SER A 136 -38.17 18.81 10.90
CA SER A 136 -37.81 19.33 12.23
C SER A 136 -37.55 18.18 13.21
N ARG A 137 -38.44 17.20 13.26
CA ARG A 137 -38.33 16.05 14.16
C ARG A 137 -37.11 15.19 13.85
N PHE A 138 -36.88 14.90 12.58
CA PHE A 138 -35.67 14.22 12.14
C PHE A 138 -34.40 14.93 12.60
N CYS A 139 -34.31 16.25 12.42
CA CYS A 139 -33.15 17.01 12.86
C CYS A 139 -33.01 17.05 14.40
N GLU A 140 -34.12 17.21 15.13
CA GLU A 140 -34.14 17.20 16.61
C GLU A 140 -33.67 15.86 17.18
N ASP A 141 -34.20 14.74 16.67
CA ASP A 141 -33.85 13.40 17.14
C ASP A 141 -32.41 13.04 16.78
N LEU A 142 -31.93 13.47 15.61
CA LEU A 142 -30.54 13.31 15.21
C LEU A 142 -29.58 14.11 16.11
N VAL A 143 -29.96 15.30 16.57
CA VAL A 143 -29.16 16.09 17.52
C VAL A 143 -29.09 15.41 18.88
N ARG A 144 -30.19 14.77 19.31
CA ARG A 144 -30.27 14.00 20.57
C ARG A 144 -29.56 12.64 20.48
N CYS A 145 -29.43 12.06 19.29
CA CYS A 145 -28.62 10.88 19.01
C CYS A 145 -27.12 11.18 19.18
N GLY A 146 -26.65 11.13 20.43
CA GLY A 146 -25.23 11.36 20.77
C GLY A 146 -24.99 11.87 22.19
N GLU A 147 -26.04 12.29 22.91
CA GLU A 147 -25.95 12.63 24.33
C GLU A 147 -25.78 11.33 25.15
N ARG A 148 -24.65 11.23 25.85
CA ARG A 148 -24.22 10.02 26.58
C ARG A 148 -25.27 9.65 27.64
N GLY A 149 -25.91 8.48 27.48
CA GLY A 149 -26.44 7.74 28.62
C GLY A 149 -27.74 6.95 28.48
N ALA A 150 -28.65 7.22 27.53
CA ALA A 150 -29.99 6.62 27.65
C ALA A 150 -30.85 6.60 26.38
N ALA A 151 -30.44 5.89 25.33
CA ALA A 151 -31.42 5.49 24.33
C ALA A 151 -31.30 4.01 24.02
N ARG A 152 -32.18 3.21 24.64
CA ARG A 152 -32.46 1.82 24.27
C ARG A 152 -32.96 1.69 22.81
N MET A 153 -33.29 2.81 22.16
CA MET A 153 -33.96 2.85 20.87
C MET A 153 -33.13 3.54 19.79
N SER A 154 -33.06 2.90 18.62
CA SER A 154 -32.38 3.40 17.44
C SER A 154 -33.04 4.68 16.89
N LEU A 155 -32.36 5.43 16.02
CA LEU A 155 -32.96 6.61 15.37
C LEU A 155 -34.17 6.19 14.52
N ALA A 156 -34.08 5.07 13.82
CA ALA A 156 -35.18 4.54 13.00
C ALA A 156 -36.42 4.22 13.86
N GLU A 157 -36.23 3.61 15.03
CA GLU A 157 -37.33 3.33 15.97
C GLU A 157 -37.99 4.60 16.51
N ARG A 158 -37.20 5.63 16.84
CA ARG A 158 -37.74 6.92 17.30
C ARG A 158 -38.56 7.63 16.22
N LEU A 159 -38.08 7.63 14.98
CA LEU A 159 -38.82 8.21 13.87
C LEU A 159 -40.13 7.47 13.61
N ALA A 160 -40.13 6.14 13.77
CA ALA A 160 -41.34 5.32 13.67
C ALA A 160 -42.34 5.61 14.81
N GLU A 161 -41.88 5.76 16.06
CA GLU A 161 -42.74 6.17 17.19
C GLU A 161 -43.38 7.56 16.97
N HIS A 162 -42.66 8.46 16.31
CA HIS A 162 -43.16 9.80 15.96
C HIS A 162 -44.10 9.80 14.75
N GLY A 163 -44.32 8.65 14.10
CA GLY A 163 -45.19 8.50 12.93
C GLY A 163 -44.65 9.19 11.68
N ILE A 164 -43.33 9.23 11.49
CA ILE A 164 -42.68 9.84 10.34
C ILE A 164 -42.62 8.82 9.20
N GLU A 165 -43.26 9.15 8.07
CA GLU A 165 -43.38 8.23 6.92
C GLU A 165 -42.45 8.63 5.76
N HIS A 166 -42.26 9.94 5.54
CA HIS A 166 -41.59 10.47 4.35
C HIS A 166 -40.06 10.65 4.52
N VAL A 167 -39.51 10.32 5.70
CA VAL A 167 -38.07 10.31 5.97
C VAL A 167 -37.70 8.92 6.46
N VAL A 168 -37.06 8.14 5.59
CA VAL A 168 -36.66 6.76 5.88
C VAL A 168 -35.16 6.72 6.13
N VAL A 169 -34.78 6.11 7.25
CA VAL A 169 -33.39 5.95 7.69
C VAL A 169 -33.03 4.48 7.62
N GLU A 170 -32.04 4.15 6.80
CA GLU A 170 -31.47 2.81 6.73
C GLU A 170 -30.28 2.73 7.69
N LEU A 171 -30.35 1.85 8.68
CA LEU A 171 -29.27 1.65 9.64
C LEU A 171 -28.11 0.89 8.98
N ALA A 172 -26.89 1.35 9.24
CA ALA A 172 -25.67 0.65 8.88
C ALA A 172 -25.53 -0.59 9.76
N SER A 173 -25.55 -1.78 9.15
CA SER A 173 -24.99 -2.96 9.79
C SER A 173 -23.49 -2.74 9.93
N ARG A 174 -23.04 -2.34 11.13
CA ARG A 174 -21.60 -2.22 11.37
C ARG A 174 -21.05 -3.64 11.51
N PRO A 175 -20.16 -4.09 10.62
CA PRO A 175 -19.52 -5.37 10.81
C PRO A 175 -18.70 -5.35 12.09
N GLU A 176 -19.12 -6.14 13.06
CA GLU A 176 -18.37 -6.40 14.28
C GLU A 176 -17.19 -7.32 13.95
N VAL A 177 -15.96 -6.83 14.13
CA VAL A 177 -14.77 -7.68 13.99
C VAL A 177 -14.56 -8.45 15.29
N LEU A 178 -14.75 -9.76 15.23
CA LEU A 178 -14.48 -10.68 16.34
C LEU A 178 -13.02 -11.14 16.24
N GLU A 179 -12.22 -10.81 17.25
CA GLU A 179 -10.83 -11.24 17.33
C GLU A 179 -10.77 -12.65 17.92
N VAL A 180 -10.48 -13.62 17.05
CA VAL A 180 -10.13 -14.97 17.44
C VAL A 180 -8.60 -15.02 17.45
N GLY A 181 -8.00 -15.42 18.58
CA GLY A 181 -6.54 -15.47 18.73
C GLY A 181 -5.84 -16.47 17.79
N GLU A 182 -4.53 -16.64 17.98
CA GLU A 182 -3.73 -17.57 17.17
C GLU A 182 -4.24 -19.02 17.27
N LEU A 183 -4.31 -19.71 16.13
CA LEU A 183 -4.84 -21.06 16.05
C LEU A 183 -3.84 -22.07 16.65
N LYS A 184 -4.20 -22.73 17.75
CA LYS A 184 -3.33 -23.75 18.36
C LYS A 184 -3.29 -25.04 17.52
N PRO A 185 -2.14 -25.73 17.44
CA PRO A 185 -2.04 -27.01 16.75
C PRO A 185 -2.97 -28.04 17.42
N GLY A 186 -3.90 -28.61 16.63
CA GLY A 186 -4.97 -29.51 17.08
C GLY A 186 -6.38 -28.91 17.05
N MET A 187 -6.53 -27.58 17.00
CA MET A 187 -7.83 -26.93 16.78
C MET A 187 -8.27 -27.01 15.32
N ALA A 188 -7.33 -26.98 14.37
CA ALA A 188 -7.60 -27.18 12.95
C ALA A 188 -8.26 -28.55 12.67
N ASP A 189 -7.69 -29.62 13.24
CA ASP A 189 -8.23 -30.98 13.05
C ASP A 189 -9.61 -31.16 13.71
N ALA A 190 -9.90 -30.42 14.79
CA ALA A 190 -11.21 -30.43 15.44
C ALA A 190 -12.25 -29.68 14.60
N LEU A 191 -11.85 -28.53 14.02
CA LEU A 191 -12.66 -27.74 13.10
C LEU A 191 -13.01 -28.54 11.83
N ASP A 192 -12.04 -29.21 11.23
CA ASP A 192 -12.24 -30.01 10.01
C ASP A 192 -13.16 -31.22 10.26
N ARG A 193 -13.05 -31.85 11.44
CA ARG A 193 -13.94 -32.95 11.87
C ARG A 193 -15.38 -32.49 12.07
N GLU A 194 -15.59 -31.34 12.69
CA GLU A 194 -16.93 -30.79 12.93
C GLU A 194 -17.60 -30.33 11.65
N ARG A 195 -16.84 -29.68 10.75
CA ARG A 195 -17.33 -29.32 9.42
C ARG A 195 -17.77 -30.54 8.61
N SER A 196 -16.95 -31.60 8.62
CA SER A 196 -17.30 -32.86 7.94
C SER A 196 -18.60 -33.47 8.49
N ARG A 197 -18.76 -33.51 9.82
CA ARG A 197 -19.98 -33.98 10.48
C ARG A 197 -21.19 -33.11 10.16
N PHE A 198 -21.02 -31.78 10.17
CA PHE A 198 -22.08 -30.83 9.91
C PHE A 198 -22.54 -30.88 8.45
N ASP A 199 -21.61 -30.99 7.50
CA ASP A 199 -21.92 -31.18 6.08
C ASP A 199 -22.69 -32.49 5.83
N GLU A 200 -22.35 -33.57 6.55
CA GLU A 200 -23.09 -34.83 6.53
C GLU A 200 -24.51 -34.72 7.10
N GLN A 201 -24.72 -33.87 8.11
CA GLN A 201 -26.03 -33.61 8.73
C GLN A 201 -26.91 -32.67 7.87
N VAL A 202 -26.32 -31.61 7.31
CA VAL A 202 -27.02 -30.65 6.44
C VAL A 202 -27.41 -31.30 5.10
N ALA A 203 -26.62 -32.24 4.59
CA ALA A 203 -26.99 -33.03 3.41
C ALA A 203 -28.26 -33.88 3.61
N GLN A 204 -28.70 -34.11 4.84
CA GLN A 204 -29.91 -34.88 5.18
C GLN A 204 -31.17 -34.01 5.36
N GLU A 205 -31.02 -32.71 5.64
CA GLU A 205 -32.12 -31.78 5.86
C GLU A 205 -32.19 -30.73 4.74
N ALA A 206 -33.11 -30.91 3.80
CA ALA A 206 -33.26 -30.01 2.65
C ALA A 206 -33.77 -28.61 3.07
N ALA A 207 -33.01 -27.60 2.66
CA ALA A 207 -33.38 -26.18 2.52
C ALA A 207 -33.77 -25.44 3.81
N MET A 208 -32.80 -24.74 4.42
CA MET A 208 -33.07 -23.66 5.36
C MET A 208 -32.74 -22.30 4.74
N GLY A 209 -33.76 -21.44 4.64
CA GLY A 209 -33.65 -20.07 4.17
C GLY A 209 -32.99 -19.17 5.19
N HIS A 210 -32.04 -18.36 4.72
CA HIS A 210 -31.24 -17.45 5.54
C HIS A 210 -32.09 -16.35 6.21
N LEU A 211 -32.15 -16.33 7.55
CA LEU A 211 -32.87 -15.32 8.33
C LEU A 211 -31.95 -14.34 9.09
N TYR A 212 -30.66 -14.30 8.76
CA TYR A 212 -29.77 -13.23 9.19
C TYR A 212 -28.95 -12.74 7.98
N PRO A 213 -28.82 -11.42 7.77
CA PRO A 213 -28.04 -10.94 6.64
C PRO A 213 -26.56 -11.31 6.84
N PRO A 214 -25.86 -11.81 5.81
CA PRO A 214 -24.44 -12.21 5.84
C PRO A 214 -23.45 -11.04 6.12
N GLN A 215 -23.95 -9.90 6.60
CA GLN A 215 -23.24 -8.63 6.70
C GLN A 215 -22.98 -8.18 8.14
N LYS A 216 -23.38 -8.96 9.16
CA LYS A 216 -23.43 -8.49 10.56
C LYS A 216 -22.17 -8.75 11.40
N GLY A 217 -21.25 -9.62 10.99
CA GLY A 217 -20.03 -9.89 11.76
C GLY A 217 -18.94 -10.47 10.89
N TRP A 218 -17.70 -10.05 11.11
CA TRP A 218 -16.52 -10.53 10.41
C TRP A 218 -15.61 -11.18 11.44
N VAL A 219 -15.23 -12.43 11.22
CA VAL A 219 -14.28 -13.12 12.09
C VAL A 219 -12.89 -12.87 11.56
N ARG A 220 -12.01 -12.27 12.37
CA ARG A 220 -10.61 -12.13 12.00
C ARG A 220 -9.92 -13.46 12.26
N LEU A 221 -9.64 -14.19 11.18
CA LEU A 221 -8.89 -15.44 11.22
C LEU A 221 -7.43 -15.22 10.79
N ASP A 222 -6.55 -16.08 11.28
CA ASP A 222 -5.21 -16.25 10.74
C ASP A 222 -5.28 -16.71 9.27
N PRO A 223 -4.51 -16.11 8.34
CA PRO A 223 -4.50 -16.48 6.92
C PRO A 223 -4.12 -17.95 6.64
N SER A 224 -3.55 -18.66 7.62
CA SER A 224 -3.25 -20.09 7.54
C SER A 224 -4.47 -21.01 7.67
N VAL A 225 -5.61 -20.50 8.15
CA VAL A 225 -6.85 -21.28 8.33
C VAL A 225 -7.50 -21.55 6.97
N ARG A 226 -7.83 -22.82 6.70
CA ARG A 226 -8.55 -23.23 5.49
C ARG A 226 -10.06 -23.03 5.69
N GLY A 227 -10.72 -22.37 4.73
CA GLY A 227 -12.17 -22.19 4.70
C GLY A 227 -12.61 -20.76 5.06
N PRO A 228 -13.18 -20.00 4.12
CA PRO A 228 -13.60 -18.60 4.31
C PRO A 228 -14.99 -18.46 4.96
N ARG A 229 -15.60 -19.59 5.34
CA ARG A 229 -16.90 -19.68 5.99
C ARG A 229 -16.68 -20.10 7.44
N VAL A 230 -17.25 -19.35 8.38
CA VAL A 230 -17.17 -19.65 9.81
C VAL A 230 -18.60 -19.79 10.31
N SER A 231 -18.98 -20.98 10.73
CA SER A 231 -20.27 -21.19 11.38
C SER A 231 -20.25 -20.67 12.83
N LEU A 232 -21.42 -20.49 13.46
CA LEU A 232 -21.47 -20.21 14.91
C LEU A 232 -20.90 -21.37 15.76
N LEU A 233 -20.93 -22.60 15.24
CA LEU A 233 -20.30 -23.76 15.88
C LEU A 233 -18.77 -23.69 15.77
N ASP A 234 -18.25 -23.26 14.61
CA ASP A 234 -16.83 -22.98 14.42
C ASP A 234 -16.38 -21.89 15.41
N LEU A 235 -17.18 -20.83 15.59
CA LEU A 235 -16.91 -19.76 16.55
C LEU A 235 -16.81 -20.28 18.00
N ALA A 236 -17.63 -21.27 18.39
CA ALA A 236 -17.56 -21.86 19.72
C ALA A 236 -16.23 -22.61 19.97
N ILE A 237 -15.67 -23.24 18.93
CA ILE A 237 -14.36 -23.90 18.99
C ILE A 237 -13.24 -22.86 18.96
N LEU A 238 -13.36 -21.86 18.09
CA LEU A 238 -12.39 -20.79 17.88
C LEU A 238 -12.23 -19.87 19.10
N ALA A 239 -13.33 -19.54 19.80
CA ALA A 239 -13.30 -18.68 20.98
C ALA A 239 -12.54 -19.31 22.16
N GLU A 240 -12.42 -20.65 22.20
CA GLU A 240 -11.77 -21.49 23.22
C GLU A 240 -12.36 -21.38 24.65
N ARG A 241 -12.68 -20.16 25.09
CA ARG A 241 -13.28 -19.86 26.38
C ARG A 241 -14.75 -19.47 26.26
N PRO A 242 -15.62 -19.97 27.14
CA PRO A 242 -17.06 -19.74 27.07
C PRO A 242 -17.49 -18.31 27.47
N ASP A 243 -16.70 -17.63 28.30
CA ASP A 243 -16.93 -16.21 28.65
C ASP A 243 -16.61 -15.27 27.49
N ALA A 244 -15.54 -15.56 26.74
CA ALA A 244 -15.23 -14.87 25.49
C ALA A 244 -16.31 -15.12 24.43
N LEU A 245 -16.79 -16.36 24.30
CA LEU A 245 -17.91 -16.69 23.41
C LEU A 245 -19.18 -15.91 23.77
N ALA A 246 -19.54 -15.83 25.05
CA ALA A 246 -20.70 -15.06 25.51
C ALA A 246 -20.60 -13.57 25.14
N LEU A 247 -19.40 -12.99 25.28
CA LEU A 247 -19.14 -11.61 24.89
C LEU A 247 -19.23 -11.41 23.37
N MET A 248 -18.67 -12.35 22.58
CA MET A 248 -18.77 -12.32 21.12
C MET A 248 -20.22 -12.43 20.64
N LEU A 249 -21.05 -13.24 21.29
CA LEU A 249 -22.48 -13.35 20.98
C LEU A 249 -23.25 -12.06 21.30
N LEU A 250 -22.95 -11.39 22.43
CA LEU A 250 -23.55 -10.09 22.78
C LEU A 250 -23.14 -8.97 21.81
N ARG A 251 -21.90 -9.04 21.30
CA ARG A 251 -21.36 -8.13 20.29
C ARG A 251 -22.09 -8.30 18.94
N LEU A 252 -22.38 -9.54 18.54
CA LEU A 252 -23.18 -9.84 17.35
C LEU A 252 -24.66 -9.41 17.46
N THR A 253 -25.15 -9.16 18.67
CA THR A 253 -26.52 -8.65 18.93
C THR A 253 -26.55 -7.14 19.24
N ASP A 254 -25.47 -6.39 19.00
CA ASP A 254 -25.34 -4.93 19.22
C ASP A 254 -25.58 -4.46 20.67
N GLU A 255 -25.51 -5.36 21.66
CA GLU A 255 -25.80 -5.07 23.09
C GLU A 255 -24.55 -4.81 23.95
N ALA A 256 -23.34 -4.86 23.36
CA ALA A 256 -22.10 -5.11 24.10
C ALA A 256 -21.30 -3.90 24.61
N ALA A 257 -21.80 -2.66 24.47
CA ALA A 257 -21.00 -1.48 24.81
C ALA A 257 -20.65 -1.43 26.32
N GLY A 258 -19.38 -1.73 26.66
CA GLY A 258 -18.84 -1.61 28.02
C GLY A 258 -19.10 -2.80 28.96
N ILE A 259 -19.54 -3.95 28.44
CA ILE A 259 -19.86 -5.14 29.25
C ILE A 259 -18.62 -6.02 29.44
N THR A 260 -18.42 -6.53 30.65
CA THR A 260 -17.33 -7.48 30.96
C THR A 260 -17.65 -8.91 30.50
N PRO A 261 -16.65 -9.77 30.19
CA PRO A 261 -16.89 -11.17 29.79
C PRO A 261 -17.72 -11.98 30.81
N ALA A 262 -17.53 -11.68 32.11
CA ALA A 262 -18.27 -12.31 33.21
C ALA A 262 -19.76 -11.92 33.21
N GLU A 263 -20.07 -10.63 33.01
CA GLU A 263 -21.45 -10.15 32.87
C GLU A 263 -22.11 -10.67 31.60
N ALA A 264 -21.33 -10.78 30.52
CA ALA A 264 -21.78 -11.35 29.26
C ALA A 264 -22.21 -12.81 29.41
N LEU A 265 -21.38 -13.64 30.07
CA LEU A 265 -21.72 -15.01 30.43
C LEU A 265 -22.98 -15.06 31.31
N GLY A 266 -23.07 -14.15 32.27
CA GLY A 266 -24.24 -13.95 33.10
C GLY A 266 -25.54 -13.77 32.31
N ARG A 267 -25.52 -13.09 31.15
CA ARG A 267 -26.71 -12.84 30.32
C ARG A 267 -26.96 -13.91 29.27
N LYS A 268 -25.90 -14.50 28.71
CA LYS A 268 -25.95 -15.42 27.55
C LYS A 268 -25.62 -16.88 27.88
N TYR A 269 -25.69 -17.25 29.15
CA TYR A 269 -25.35 -18.59 29.64
C TYR A 269 -26.05 -19.73 28.86
N SER A 270 -27.37 -19.67 28.70
CA SER A 270 -28.13 -20.73 28.00
C SER A 270 -27.81 -20.80 26.51
N ASP A 271 -27.55 -19.66 25.86
CA ASP A 271 -27.15 -19.61 24.45
C ASP A 271 -25.77 -20.29 24.25
N VAL A 272 -24.83 -20.05 25.17
CA VAL A 272 -23.50 -20.68 25.17
C VAL A 272 -23.58 -22.18 25.46
N ALA A 273 -24.37 -22.60 26.45
CA ALA A 273 -24.54 -24.01 26.79
C ALA A 273 -25.17 -24.81 25.63
N LEU A 274 -26.13 -24.20 24.93
CA LEU A 274 -26.75 -24.79 23.74
C LEU A 274 -25.75 -24.96 22.60
N LEU A 275 -24.95 -23.94 22.28
CA LEU A 275 -23.92 -24.04 21.24
C LEU A 275 -22.86 -25.10 21.57
N ILE A 276 -22.42 -25.18 22.83
CA ILE A 276 -21.46 -26.21 23.27
C ILE A 276 -22.05 -27.61 23.14
N SER A 277 -23.37 -27.77 23.40
CA SER A 277 -24.03 -29.07 23.30
C SER A 277 -24.18 -29.61 21.88
N ALA A 278 -24.18 -28.72 20.89
CA ALA A 278 -24.26 -29.08 19.48
C ALA A 278 -22.92 -29.62 18.93
N LEU A 279 -21.80 -29.39 19.62
CA LEU A 279 -20.47 -29.86 19.25
C LEU A 279 -20.31 -31.39 19.40
N ASP A 280 -19.24 -31.94 18.85
CA ASP A 280 -18.78 -33.32 18.95
C ASP A 280 -18.60 -33.69 20.43
N PRO A 281 -19.14 -34.84 20.90
CA PRO A 281 -19.10 -35.21 22.32
C PRO A 281 -17.76 -35.05 23.07
N PRO A 282 -16.58 -35.35 22.50
CA PRO A 282 -15.30 -35.08 23.16
C PRO A 282 -14.99 -33.58 23.29
N VAL A 283 -15.32 -32.77 22.28
CA VAL A 283 -15.11 -31.31 22.28
C VAL A 283 -16.09 -30.62 23.22
N ALA A 284 -17.37 -31.02 23.16
CA ALA A 284 -18.42 -30.55 24.04
C ALA A 284 -18.07 -30.77 25.52
N ARG A 285 -17.58 -31.96 25.90
CA ARG A 285 -17.15 -32.24 27.28
C ARG A 285 -16.02 -31.33 27.75
N ARG A 286 -15.03 -31.07 26.89
CA ARG A 286 -13.93 -30.14 27.21
C ARG A 286 -14.44 -28.72 27.42
N MET A 287 -15.34 -28.25 26.55
CA MET A 287 -15.93 -26.91 26.62
C MET A 287 -16.90 -26.76 27.81
N LEU A 288 -17.65 -27.80 28.18
CA LEU A 288 -18.50 -27.83 29.38
C LEU A 288 -17.67 -27.76 30.68
N ALA A 289 -16.52 -28.44 30.74
CA ALA A 289 -15.59 -28.29 31.86
C ALA A 289 -15.02 -26.86 31.95
N GLY A 290 -14.72 -26.25 30.80
CA GLY A 290 -14.34 -24.83 30.73
C GLY A 290 -15.46 -23.89 31.17
N LEU A 291 -16.71 -24.20 30.83
CA LEU A 291 -17.89 -23.45 31.24
C LEU A 291 -18.14 -23.56 32.75
N ALA A 292 -17.96 -24.75 33.32
CA ALA A 292 -18.02 -24.96 34.76
C ALA A 292 -16.97 -24.11 35.49
N ARG A 293 -15.75 -24.05 34.96
CA ARG A 293 -14.69 -23.20 35.51
C ARG A 293 -15.02 -21.72 35.41
N ALA A 294 -15.51 -21.26 34.26
CA ALA A 294 -15.89 -19.87 34.07
C ALA A 294 -17.04 -19.43 34.99
N VAL A 295 -17.98 -20.32 35.31
CA VAL A 295 -19.05 -20.06 36.29
C VAL A 295 -18.51 -19.96 37.72
N LEU A 296 -17.49 -20.76 38.07
CA LEU A 296 -16.84 -20.70 39.39
C LEU A 296 -15.99 -19.43 39.56
N ASP A 297 -15.42 -18.90 38.48
CA ASP A 297 -14.63 -17.67 38.48
C ASP A 297 -15.50 -16.38 38.55
N LEU A 298 -16.84 -16.49 38.49
CA LEU A 298 -17.76 -15.38 38.71
C LEU A 298 -17.77 -14.92 40.19
N ASN A 299 -18.12 -13.67 40.44
CA ASN A 299 -18.34 -13.19 41.80
C ASN A 299 -19.48 -13.96 42.50
N THR A 300 -19.44 -14.06 43.83
CA THR A 300 -20.36 -14.91 44.61
C THR A 300 -21.83 -14.58 44.34
N GLU A 301 -22.18 -13.30 44.22
CA GLU A 301 -23.54 -12.83 43.96
C GLU A 301 -24.03 -13.20 42.54
N SER A 302 -23.23 -12.96 41.49
CA SER A 302 -23.64 -13.31 40.11
C SER A 302 -23.64 -14.81 39.88
N ARG A 303 -22.73 -15.55 40.54
CA ARG A 303 -22.70 -17.02 40.54
C ARG A 303 -23.99 -17.59 41.12
N GLN A 304 -24.40 -17.14 42.31
CA GLN A 304 -25.66 -17.58 42.93
C GLN A 304 -26.89 -17.20 42.11
N ALA A 305 -26.91 -15.99 41.53
CA ALA A 305 -28.00 -15.55 40.66
C ALA A 305 -28.11 -16.40 39.38
N LEU A 306 -26.99 -16.72 38.73
CA LEU A 306 -26.94 -17.57 37.53
C LEU A 306 -27.31 -19.02 37.85
N LEU A 307 -26.83 -19.57 38.97
CA LEU A 307 -27.17 -20.93 39.43
C LEU A 307 -28.68 -21.07 39.67
N ARG A 308 -29.30 -20.10 40.36
CA ARG A 308 -30.75 -20.09 40.63
C ARG A 308 -31.59 -19.87 39.37
N ARG A 309 -31.14 -19.00 38.46
CA ARG A 309 -31.92 -18.60 37.28
C ARG A 309 -31.88 -19.62 36.13
N ALA A 310 -30.74 -20.27 35.89
CA ALA A 310 -30.53 -21.06 34.67
C ALA A 310 -29.98 -22.48 34.92
N VAL A 311 -28.95 -22.65 35.75
CA VAL A 311 -28.21 -23.93 35.87
C VAL A 311 -29.01 -24.98 36.64
N LEU A 312 -29.52 -24.63 37.82
CA LEU A 312 -30.27 -25.56 38.68
C LEU A 312 -31.64 -25.92 38.10
N PRO A 313 -32.43 -24.96 37.55
CA PRO A 313 -33.62 -25.31 36.77
C PRO A 313 -33.30 -26.22 35.59
N GLY A 314 -32.21 -25.94 34.85
CA GLY A 314 -31.76 -26.78 33.75
C GLY A 314 -31.45 -28.22 34.17
N LEU A 315 -30.85 -28.44 35.36
CA LEU A 315 -30.59 -29.78 35.89
C LEU A 315 -31.88 -30.53 36.23
N LEU A 316 -32.84 -29.85 36.85
CA LEU A 316 -34.17 -30.40 37.18
C LEU A 316 -35.05 -30.64 35.95
N GLU A 317 -34.73 -30.01 34.82
CA GLU A 317 -35.37 -30.24 33.52
C GLU A 317 -34.61 -31.28 32.68
N GLY A 318 -33.40 -31.69 33.10
CA GLY A 318 -32.56 -32.64 32.35
C GLY A 318 -31.86 -32.02 31.15
N ARG A 319 -31.80 -30.68 31.09
CA ARG A 319 -31.07 -29.93 30.06
C ARG A 319 -29.56 -29.95 30.34
N LEU A 320 -28.80 -29.86 29.26
CA LEU A 320 -27.33 -29.91 29.30
C LEU A 320 -26.72 -28.70 30.03
N ASP A 321 -27.42 -27.56 30.05
CA ASP A 321 -27.15 -26.40 30.90
C ASP A 321 -26.92 -26.79 32.38
N GLY A 322 -27.64 -27.80 32.89
CA GLY A 322 -27.48 -28.25 34.28
C GLY A 322 -26.37 -29.29 34.49
N ALA A 323 -25.91 -29.93 33.41
CA ALA A 323 -24.91 -31.00 33.48
C ALA A 323 -23.50 -30.50 33.81
N ILE A 324 -23.25 -29.17 33.73
CA ILE A 324 -21.96 -28.56 34.10
C ILE A 324 -21.57 -28.80 35.56
N LEU A 325 -22.56 -29.01 36.45
CA LEU A 325 -22.31 -29.25 37.87
C LEU A 325 -21.56 -30.57 38.08
N ARG A 326 -21.56 -31.47 37.09
CA ARG A 326 -20.71 -32.66 37.10
C ARG A 326 -19.22 -32.32 37.17
N ASP A 327 -18.79 -31.17 36.66
CA ASP A 327 -17.37 -30.78 36.62
C ASP A 327 -16.96 -29.86 37.79
N PHE A 328 -17.86 -29.61 38.75
CA PHE A 328 -17.58 -28.76 39.93
C PHE A 328 -16.79 -29.51 41.02
N PRO A 329 -15.84 -28.87 41.72
CA PRO A 329 -15.24 -29.46 42.92
C PRO A 329 -16.29 -29.89 43.95
N ASP A 330 -16.04 -30.96 44.71
CA ASP A 330 -17.06 -31.58 45.56
C ASP A 330 -17.64 -30.62 46.63
N VAL A 331 -16.84 -29.65 47.10
CA VAL A 331 -17.26 -28.60 48.05
C VAL A 331 -18.19 -27.58 47.39
N ASP A 332 -17.81 -27.06 46.21
CA ASP A 332 -18.61 -26.08 45.45
C ASP A 332 -19.89 -26.71 44.89
N LEU A 333 -19.84 -28.01 44.56
CA LEU A 333 -20.98 -28.81 44.13
C LEU A 333 -22.01 -28.94 45.26
N ALA A 334 -21.55 -29.26 46.48
CA ALA A 334 -22.42 -29.33 47.65
C ALA A 334 -23.08 -27.97 47.95
N GLU A 335 -22.30 -26.88 47.92
CA GLU A 335 -22.82 -25.51 48.11
C GLU A 335 -23.85 -25.14 47.03
N SER A 336 -23.57 -25.45 45.77
CA SER A 336 -24.46 -25.15 44.63
C SER A 336 -25.75 -25.96 44.65
N LEU A 337 -25.70 -27.24 45.05
CA LEU A 337 -26.89 -28.08 45.19
C LEU A 337 -27.76 -27.62 46.36
N CYS A 338 -27.17 -27.15 47.46
CA CYS A 338 -27.92 -26.59 48.58
C CYS A 338 -28.74 -25.34 48.20
N LEU A 339 -28.35 -24.59 47.17
CA LEU A 339 -29.13 -23.47 46.63
C LEU A 339 -30.47 -23.90 46.01
N LEU A 340 -30.68 -25.19 45.73
CA LEU A 340 -31.98 -25.72 45.30
C LEU A 340 -33.05 -25.47 46.36
N LEU A 341 -32.69 -25.56 47.65
CA LEU A 341 -33.63 -25.36 48.76
C LEU A 341 -34.06 -23.90 48.92
N ASP A 342 -33.35 -22.95 48.30
CA ASP A 342 -33.68 -21.53 48.31
C ASP A 342 -34.65 -21.15 47.16
N LEU A 343 -34.96 -22.09 46.24
CA LEU A 343 -35.93 -21.90 45.17
C LEU A 343 -37.35 -22.15 45.74
N GLU A 344 -38.30 -21.26 45.45
CA GLU A 344 -39.63 -21.13 46.07
C GLU A 344 -40.51 -22.41 46.10
N THR A 345 -40.11 -23.49 45.43
CA THR A 345 -40.87 -24.74 45.26
C THR A 345 -40.12 -26.00 45.70
N ALA A 346 -38.97 -25.91 46.37
CA ALA A 346 -38.09 -27.07 46.54
C ALA A 346 -38.39 -27.96 47.76
N ALA A 347 -38.75 -29.21 47.50
CA ALA A 347 -38.73 -30.30 48.48
C ALA A 347 -37.32 -30.91 48.59
N PRO A 348 -36.92 -31.51 49.73
CA PRO A 348 -35.65 -32.23 49.87
C PRO A 348 -35.49 -33.38 48.87
N GLU A 349 -36.60 -33.88 48.31
CA GLU A 349 -36.63 -34.87 47.23
C GLU A 349 -36.04 -34.36 45.90
N LEU A 350 -35.90 -33.04 45.72
CA LEU A 350 -35.22 -32.46 44.54
C LEU A 350 -33.70 -32.62 44.62
N LEU A 351 -33.12 -32.71 45.82
CA LEU A 351 -31.68 -32.97 45.98
C LEU A 351 -31.33 -34.40 45.54
N THR A 352 -32.17 -35.38 45.90
CA THR A 352 -31.99 -36.77 45.46
C THR A 352 -32.22 -36.91 43.96
N THR A 353 -33.21 -36.19 43.40
CA THR A 353 -33.46 -36.13 41.96
C THR A 353 -32.29 -35.48 41.21
N ALA A 354 -31.76 -34.37 41.70
CA ALA A 354 -30.60 -33.69 41.12
C ALA A 354 -29.35 -34.60 41.12
N LEU A 355 -29.06 -35.27 42.25
CA LEU A 355 -27.94 -36.22 42.35
C LEU A 355 -28.09 -37.41 41.39
N SER A 356 -29.31 -37.92 41.20
CA SER A 356 -29.57 -39.01 40.25
C SER A 356 -29.33 -38.59 38.79
N ARG A 357 -29.64 -37.33 38.45
CA ARG A 357 -29.49 -36.79 37.09
C ARG A 357 -28.07 -36.36 36.74
N LEU A 358 -27.26 -36.01 37.73
CA LEU A 358 -25.84 -35.68 37.51
C LEU A 358 -25.00 -36.90 37.10
N ALA A 359 -25.51 -38.12 37.27
CA ALA A 359 -24.85 -39.37 36.88
C ALA A 359 -23.37 -39.43 37.32
N LEU A 360 -23.11 -39.04 38.58
CA LEU A 360 -21.78 -39.05 39.18
C LEU A 360 -21.26 -40.50 39.34
N SER A 361 -19.94 -40.67 39.39
CA SER A 361 -19.36 -41.98 39.73
C SER A 361 -19.71 -42.35 41.18
N PRO A 362 -19.87 -43.64 41.50
CA PRO A 362 -20.30 -44.08 42.83
C PRO A 362 -19.33 -43.63 43.94
N GLY A 363 -18.03 -43.54 43.64
CA GLY A 363 -17.02 -43.03 44.58
C GLY A 363 -17.14 -41.53 44.87
N ARG A 364 -17.56 -40.71 43.89
CA ARG A 364 -17.74 -39.27 44.07
C ARG A 364 -19.07 -38.93 44.72
N GLN A 365 -20.12 -39.68 44.40
CA GLN A 365 -21.40 -39.56 45.10
C GLN A 365 -21.23 -39.84 46.60
N ALA A 366 -20.45 -40.86 46.98
CA ALA A 366 -20.14 -41.16 48.38
C ALA A 366 -19.33 -40.05 49.10
N ALA A 367 -18.57 -39.23 48.36
CA ALA A 367 -17.79 -38.12 48.92
C ALA A 367 -18.61 -36.82 49.08
N VAL A 368 -19.59 -36.58 48.20
CA VAL A 368 -20.42 -35.34 48.21
C VAL A 368 -21.56 -35.42 49.23
N VAL A 369 -22.14 -36.60 49.46
CA VAL A 369 -23.23 -36.80 50.44
C VAL A 369 -22.89 -36.27 51.85
N PRO A 370 -21.75 -36.59 52.48
CA PRO A 370 -21.43 -36.05 53.81
C PRO A 370 -21.17 -34.54 53.82
N LEU A 371 -20.75 -33.95 52.70
CA LEU A 371 -20.57 -32.50 52.56
C LEU A 371 -21.91 -31.77 52.43
N LEU A 372 -22.89 -32.40 51.77
CA LEU A 372 -24.27 -31.92 51.72
C LEU A 372 -24.90 -31.93 53.11
N ASP A 373 -24.76 -33.03 53.86
CA ASP A 373 -25.29 -33.15 55.22
C ASP A 373 -24.70 -32.07 56.14
N ALA A 374 -23.38 -31.85 56.09
CA ALA A 374 -22.73 -30.80 56.87
C ALA A 374 -23.20 -29.37 56.49
N GLN A 375 -23.45 -29.09 55.21
CA GLN A 375 -23.96 -27.80 54.76
C GLN A 375 -25.44 -27.59 55.13
N LEU A 376 -26.24 -28.67 55.16
CA LEU A 376 -27.62 -28.64 55.62
C LEU A 376 -27.70 -28.34 57.13
N GLU A 377 -26.82 -28.94 57.95
CA GLU A 377 -26.73 -28.65 59.38
C GLU A 377 -26.36 -27.18 59.66
N VAL A 378 -25.37 -26.65 58.93
CA VAL A 378 -24.96 -25.23 59.03
C VAL A 378 -26.10 -24.27 58.61
N ARG A 379 -26.88 -24.63 57.58
CA ARG A 379 -28.03 -23.83 57.14
C ARG A 379 -29.24 -23.93 58.05
N GLN A 380 -29.50 -25.09 58.65
CA GLN A 380 -30.55 -25.25 59.66
C GLN A 380 -30.26 -24.35 60.87
N ALA A 381 -29.00 -24.27 61.30
CA ALA A 381 -28.57 -23.36 62.36
C ALA A 381 -28.73 -21.88 61.98
N ALA A 382 -28.52 -21.49 60.71
CA ALA A 382 -28.70 -20.12 60.23
C ALA A 382 -30.18 -19.74 59.98
N ALA A 383 -31.01 -20.69 59.56
CA ALA A 383 -32.44 -20.49 59.33
C ALA A 383 -33.24 -20.25 60.63
N GLU A 384 -32.79 -20.80 61.76
CA GLU A 384 -33.36 -20.51 63.09
C GLU A 384 -33.15 -19.04 63.53
N ASP A 385 -32.10 -18.37 63.04
CA ASP A 385 -31.82 -16.95 63.31
C ASP A 385 -32.54 -16.00 62.31
N GLU A 386 -32.70 -16.40 61.04
CA GLU A 386 -33.29 -15.56 59.98
C GLU A 386 -34.85 -15.59 59.94
N ALA A 387 -35.45 -16.64 60.52
CA ALA A 387 -36.91 -16.80 60.62
C ALA A 387 -37.64 -15.71 61.43
N ARG A 388 -36.90 -14.85 62.15
CA ARG A 388 -37.45 -13.71 62.89
C ARG A 388 -37.63 -12.43 62.05
N GLN A 389 -37.13 -12.34 60.81
CA GLN A 389 -37.08 -11.08 60.06
C GLN A 389 -37.85 -11.03 58.72
N THR A 390 -38.46 -12.12 58.25
CA THR A 390 -38.90 -12.24 56.84
C THR A 390 -40.42 -12.35 56.63
N THR A 391 -41.21 -11.43 57.21
CA THR A 391 -42.64 -11.27 56.84
C THR A 391 -42.92 -10.09 55.89
N LEU A 392 -41.94 -9.19 55.65
CA LEU A 392 -42.13 -7.99 54.83
C LEU A 392 -41.50 -8.05 53.41
N VAL A 393 -40.58 -8.98 53.15
CA VAL A 393 -39.92 -9.13 51.84
C VAL A 393 -40.77 -9.92 50.84
N ARG A 394 -41.71 -10.74 51.34
CA ARG A 394 -42.61 -11.55 50.52
C ARG A 394 -43.65 -10.72 49.74
N HIS A 395 -44.04 -9.56 50.26
CA HIS A 395 -45.05 -8.70 49.63
C HIS A 395 -44.51 -7.74 48.56
N ALA A 396 -43.19 -7.58 48.47
CA ALA A 396 -42.54 -6.71 47.48
C ALA A 396 -42.11 -7.45 46.19
N ARG A 397 -42.11 -8.80 46.20
CA ARG A 397 -41.75 -9.63 45.03
C ARG A 397 -42.95 -10.08 44.17
N GLU A 398 -44.18 -9.88 44.64
CA GLU A 398 -45.40 -10.20 43.87
C GLU A 398 -45.73 -9.16 42.77
N LEU A 399 -45.00 -8.04 42.67
CA LEU A 399 -45.25 -6.98 41.69
C LEU A 399 -44.31 -6.95 40.48
N VAL A 400 -43.48 -7.98 40.27
CA VAL A 400 -42.62 -8.07 39.07
C VAL A 400 -42.83 -9.43 38.40
N ARG A 401 -43.99 -9.58 37.74
CA ARG A 401 -44.15 -10.57 36.67
C ARG A 401 -43.82 -9.90 35.35
N MET A 402 -42.79 -10.44 34.71
CA MET A 402 -42.31 -10.01 33.41
C MET A 402 -43.31 -10.32 32.30
N ASP A 403 -43.42 -9.38 31.36
CA ASP A 403 -43.95 -9.61 30.02
C ASP A 403 -43.18 -10.73 29.33
N GLY A 404 -43.87 -11.83 29.05
CA GLY A 404 -43.45 -12.82 28.08
C GLY A 404 -43.63 -12.26 26.67
N SER A 405 -42.69 -11.44 26.21
CA SER A 405 -42.51 -11.21 24.77
C SER A 405 -41.38 -12.10 24.29
N SER A 406 -41.67 -12.82 23.19
CA SER A 406 -40.89 -13.91 22.61
C SER A 406 -39.38 -13.63 22.54
N ALA A 407 -38.60 -14.24 23.44
CA ALA A 407 -37.19 -14.45 23.17
C ALA A 407 -37.12 -15.42 21.98
N ARG A 408 -36.66 -14.93 20.82
CA ARG A 408 -36.34 -15.79 19.68
C ARG A 408 -35.36 -16.86 20.17
N SER A 409 -35.72 -18.13 19.99
CA SER A 409 -34.89 -19.25 20.41
C SER A 409 -33.63 -19.30 19.53
N PHE A 410 -32.45 -19.22 20.14
CA PHE A 410 -31.16 -19.35 19.42
C PHE A 410 -30.92 -20.77 18.86
N ALA A 411 -31.74 -21.76 19.25
CA ALA A 411 -31.69 -23.10 18.68
C ALA A 411 -31.98 -23.09 17.16
N ASP A 412 -32.78 -22.13 16.68
CA ASP A 412 -33.07 -21.95 15.25
C ASP A 412 -31.86 -21.38 14.47
N TYR A 413 -30.76 -21.06 15.18
CA TYR A 413 -29.60 -20.33 14.66
C TYR A 413 -28.30 -21.12 14.53
N SER A 414 -28.28 -22.41 14.88
CA SER A 414 -27.10 -23.27 14.69
C SER A 414 -26.72 -23.51 13.23
N ALA A 415 -27.63 -23.26 12.29
CA ALA A 415 -27.43 -23.44 10.85
C ALA A 415 -26.87 -22.21 10.10
N PHE A 416 -26.46 -21.15 10.80
CA PHE A 416 -26.07 -19.90 10.16
C PHE A 416 -24.56 -19.81 9.85
N ASP A 417 -24.29 -19.37 8.62
CA ASP A 417 -22.97 -19.15 8.04
C ASP A 417 -22.58 -17.67 8.17
N LEU A 418 -21.45 -17.37 8.81
CA LEU A 418 -20.80 -16.06 8.74
C LEU A 418 -19.93 -16.04 7.46
N SER A 419 -20.57 -16.14 6.30
CA SER A 419 -19.86 -16.26 5.03
C SER A 419 -19.52 -14.91 4.41
N MET A 420 -18.31 -14.82 3.87
CA MET A 420 -17.99 -13.87 2.81
C MET A 420 -18.71 -14.27 1.51
N ASP A 421 -19.09 -13.30 0.68
CA ASP A 421 -19.66 -13.58 -0.64
C ASP A 421 -18.66 -14.32 -1.54
N GLU A 422 -19.16 -15.14 -2.47
CA GLU A 422 -18.31 -15.99 -3.34
C GLU A 422 -17.27 -15.19 -4.13
N GLN A 423 -17.55 -13.92 -4.43
CA GLN A 423 -16.62 -13.02 -5.09
C GLN A 423 -15.45 -12.64 -4.17
N SER A 424 -15.71 -12.30 -2.90
CA SER A 424 -14.65 -12.00 -1.94
C SER A 424 -13.87 -13.25 -1.54
N VAL A 425 -14.52 -14.42 -1.52
CA VAL A 425 -13.85 -15.71 -1.35
C VAL A 425 -12.86 -15.97 -2.49
N ALA A 426 -13.31 -15.83 -3.75
CA ALA A 426 -12.46 -16.00 -4.92
C ALA A 426 -11.31 -14.97 -4.94
N PHE A 427 -11.56 -13.74 -4.50
CA PHE A 427 -10.55 -12.70 -4.39
C PHE A 427 -9.53 -12.97 -3.28
N LEU A 428 -9.96 -13.44 -2.10
CA LEU A 428 -9.05 -13.85 -1.04
C LEU A 428 -8.23 -15.08 -1.41
N ASP A 429 -8.84 -16.04 -2.11
CA ASP A 429 -8.11 -17.21 -2.62
C ASP A 429 -7.12 -16.82 -3.72
N TRP A 430 -7.45 -15.83 -4.54
CA TRP A 430 -6.51 -15.22 -5.48
C TRP A 430 -5.38 -14.51 -4.72
N MET A 431 -5.68 -13.65 -3.73
CA MET A 431 -4.66 -12.98 -2.92
C MET A 431 -3.78 -13.97 -2.18
N ARG A 432 -4.34 -15.02 -1.58
CA ARG A 432 -3.60 -16.07 -0.86
C ARG A 432 -2.70 -16.89 -1.78
N ARG A 433 -3.08 -17.04 -3.06
CA ARG A 433 -2.21 -17.65 -4.08
C ARG A 433 -1.17 -16.67 -4.59
N ALA A 434 -1.50 -15.38 -4.69
CA ALA A 434 -0.61 -14.33 -5.16
C ALA A 434 0.44 -13.88 -4.12
N LEU A 435 0.10 -13.87 -2.82
CA LEU A 435 0.99 -13.41 -1.73
C LEU A 435 2.27 -14.25 -1.54
N PRO A 436 2.27 -15.59 -1.65
CA PRO A 436 3.50 -16.37 -1.60
C PRO A 436 4.25 -16.41 -2.95
N GLU A 437 3.62 -15.96 -4.05
CA GLU A 437 4.25 -15.80 -5.37
C GLU A 437 4.78 -14.37 -5.60
N GLY A 438 4.26 -13.40 -4.83
CA GLY A 438 4.59 -11.98 -4.89
C GLY A 438 5.90 -11.70 -4.16
N ASP A 439 6.78 -10.99 -4.83
CA ASP A 439 8.03 -10.56 -4.27
C ASP A 439 7.80 -9.34 -3.38
N GLU A 440 7.74 -9.55 -2.06
CA GLU A 440 7.42 -8.50 -1.08
C GLU A 440 8.27 -7.23 -1.27
N LEU A 441 9.54 -7.38 -1.68
CA LEU A 441 10.42 -6.24 -1.94
C LEU A 441 9.98 -5.44 -3.17
N LEU A 442 9.61 -6.12 -4.26
CA LEU A 442 9.13 -5.47 -5.48
C LEU A 442 7.74 -4.86 -5.31
N ASP A 443 6.87 -5.51 -4.54
CA ASP A 443 5.54 -4.99 -4.24
C ASP A 443 5.64 -3.72 -3.38
N GLN A 444 6.53 -3.71 -2.38
CA GLN A 444 6.80 -2.51 -1.59
C GLN A 444 7.41 -1.38 -2.43
N LEU A 445 8.35 -1.68 -3.32
CA LEU A 445 8.92 -0.69 -4.25
C LEU A 445 7.85 -0.10 -5.18
N THR A 446 6.96 -0.95 -5.71
CA THR A 446 5.86 -0.53 -6.58
C THR A 446 4.87 0.36 -5.83
N CYS A 447 4.53 0.02 -4.60
CA CYS A 447 3.68 0.84 -3.74
C CYS A 447 4.31 2.21 -3.47
N LEU A 448 5.59 2.25 -3.11
CA LEU A 448 6.30 3.50 -2.84
C LEU A 448 6.40 4.37 -4.10
N TRP A 449 6.68 3.78 -5.26
CA TRP A 449 6.71 4.50 -6.54
C TRP A 449 5.35 5.14 -6.85
N ASN A 450 4.25 4.40 -6.69
CA ASN A 450 2.90 4.91 -6.89
C ASN A 450 2.58 6.07 -5.93
N LEU A 451 2.99 5.97 -4.66
CA LEU A 451 2.82 7.04 -3.69
C LEU A 451 3.61 8.30 -4.08
N VAL A 452 4.87 8.18 -4.49
CA VAL A 452 5.68 9.32 -4.95
C VAL A 452 5.06 10.01 -6.17
N CYS A 453 4.41 9.26 -7.07
CA CYS A 453 3.70 9.84 -8.22
C CYS A 453 2.51 10.73 -7.79
N LEU A 454 1.84 10.36 -6.71
CA LEU A 454 0.64 11.04 -6.22
C LEU A 454 0.95 12.21 -5.28
N GLU A 455 2.03 12.12 -4.49
CA GLU A 455 2.34 13.12 -3.47
C GLU A 455 2.77 14.47 -4.07
N PRO A 456 2.10 15.59 -3.70
CA PRO A 456 2.48 16.92 -4.15
C PRO A 456 3.50 17.59 -3.22
N ASN A 457 3.71 17.08 -2.01
CA ASN A 457 4.59 17.69 -1.01
C ASN A 457 6.04 17.17 -1.15
N PRO A 458 7.04 18.03 -1.40
CA PRO A 458 8.44 17.61 -1.57
C PRO A 458 9.04 16.94 -0.32
N ASP A 459 8.62 17.32 0.90
CA ASP A 459 9.17 16.75 2.14
C ASP A 459 8.66 15.33 2.44
N GLU A 460 7.42 15.03 2.05
CA GLU A 460 6.86 13.67 2.14
C GLU A 460 7.41 12.80 1.00
N ALA A 461 7.50 13.36 -0.22
CA ALA A 461 8.16 12.68 -1.34
C ALA A 461 9.60 12.31 -1.00
N ALA A 462 10.37 13.20 -0.36
CA ALA A 462 11.73 12.91 0.10
C ALA A 462 11.79 11.74 1.09
N ARG A 463 10.83 11.64 2.02
CA ARG A 463 10.76 10.53 2.99
C ARG A 463 10.39 9.20 2.33
N LEU A 464 9.44 9.22 1.40
CA LEU A 464 9.06 8.04 0.61
C LEU A 464 10.22 7.56 -0.26
N LEU A 465 10.94 8.49 -0.91
CA LEU A 465 12.14 8.20 -1.69
C LEU A 465 13.25 7.63 -0.80
N ALA A 466 13.51 8.20 0.39
CA ALA A 466 14.51 7.65 1.31
C ALA A 466 14.22 6.17 1.65
N ARG A 467 12.95 5.82 1.85
CA ARG A 467 12.53 4.43 2.07
C ARG A 467 12.71 3.56 0.83
N ALA A 468 12.30 4.06 -0.35
CA ALA A 468 12.43 3.33 -1.61
C ALA A 468 13.90 3.03 -1.96
N PHE A 469 14.78 4.02 -1.82
CA PHE A 469 16.21 3.86 -2.06
C PHE A 469 16.88 2.94 -1.03
N GLY A 470 16.38 2.87 0.20
CA GLY A 470 16.76 1.85 1.18
C GLY A 470 16.43 0.41 0.73
N LEU A 471 15.27 0.22 0.07
CA LEU A 471 14.90 -1.08 -0.52
C LEU A 471 15.75 -1.41 -1.77
N LEU A 472 16.09 -0.41 -2.59
CA LEU A 472 17.03 -0.60 -3.71
C LEU A 472 18.42 -1.02 -3.24
N ASP A 473 18.87 -0.53 -2.08
CA ASP A 473 20.10 -1.00 -1.44
C ASP A 473 20.00 -2.46 -0.98
N LEU A 474 18.82 -2.91 -0.52
CA LEU A 474 18.59 -4.31 -0.16
C LEU A 474 18.66 -5.24 -1.36
N LEU A 475 18.06 -4.88 -2.51
CA LEU A 475 18.16 -5.67 -3.75
C LEU A 475 19.61 -5.99 -4.13
N VAL A 476 20.51 -5.05 -3.89
CA VAL A 476 21.93 -5.21 -4.22
C VAL A 476 22.62 -6.13 -3.23
N ARG A 477 22.28 -6.04 -1.95
CA ARG A 477 22.81 -6.92 -0.90
C ARG A 477 22.35 -8.37 -1.09
N GLU A 478 21.14 -8.56 -1.60
CA GLU A 478 20.53 -9.87 -1.87
C GLU A 478 20.91 -10.47 -3.24
N SER A 479 21.93 -9.92 -3.92
CA SER A 479 22.39 -10.37 -5.25
C SER A 479 21.35 -10.28 -6.37
N ARG A 480 20.28 -9.49 -6.18
CA ARG A 480 19.23 -9.20 -7.18
C ARG A 480 19.49 -7.91 -7.94
N GLY A 481 20.76 -7.59 -8.15
CA GLY A 481 21.19 -6.34 -8.77
C GLY A 481 20.79 -6.18 -10.25
N ALA A 482 20.35 -7.23 -10.91
CA ALA A 482 19.84 -7.19 -12.29
C ALA A 482 18.54 -6.38 -12.42
N GLU A 483 17.76 -6.23 -11.35
CA GLU A 483 16.47 -5.53 -11.34
C GLU A 483 16.61 -4.03 -11.05
N LEU A 484 17.76 -3.64 -10.46
CA LEU A 484 18.07 -2.25 -10.11
C LEU A 484 18.01 -1.26 -11.29
N PRO A 485 18.54 -1.58 -12.50
CA PRO A 485 18.54 -0.61 -13.61
C PRO A 485 17.13 -0.20 -14.04
N ALA A 486 16.18 -1.13 -14.01
CA ALA A 486 14.78 -0.85 -14.39
C ALA A 486 14.15 0.17 -13.43
N TRP A 487 14.35 -0.02 -12.12
CA TRP A 487 13.85 0.91 -11.11
C TRP A 487 14.50 2.29 -11.20
N LEU A 488 15.82 2.36 -11.37
CA LEU A 488 16.52 3.64 -11.52
C LEU A 488 16.05 4.41 -12.76
N ALA A 489 15.82 3.71 -13.87
CA ALA A 489 15.25 4.31 -15.07
C ALA A 489 13.83 4.86 -14.81
N GLN A 490 12.97 4.12 -14.11
CA GLN A 490 11.63 4.57 -13.77
C GLN A 490 11.61 5.84 -12.89
N TYR A 491 12.52 5.96 -11.92
CA TYR A 491 12.62 7.17 -11.11
C TYR A 491 13.16 8.37 -11.90
N ARG A 492 14.12 8.16 -12.82
CA ARG A 492 14.59 9.21 -13.72
C ARG A 492 13.47 9.68 -14.65
N ASP A 493 12.75 8.76 -15.28
CA ASP A 493 11.63 9.08 -16.17
C ASP A 493 10.48 9.75 -15.41
N LEU A 494 10.32 9.46 -14.11
CA LEU A 494 9.40 10.17 -13.24
C LEU A 494 9.84 11.62 -13.01
N ALA A 495 11.12 11.86 -12.72
CA ALA A 495 11.65 13.22 -12.56
C ALA A 495 11.46 14.05 -13.84
N ASP A 496 11.74 13.46 -15.02
CA ASP A 496 11.55 14.13 -16.31
C ASP A 496 10.08 14.51 -16.55
N ARG A 497 9.13 13.61 -16.27
CA ARG A 497 7.69 13.89 -16.39
C ARG A 497 7.20 14.95 -15.40
N LEU A 498 7.74 14.97 -14.19
CA LEU A 498 7.36 15.92 -13.16
C LEU A 498 8.02 17.29 -13.35
N ARG A 499 9.07 17.41 -14.16
CA ARG A 499 9.84 18.66 -14.32
C ARG A 499 9.00 19.87 -14.74
N GLU A 500 8.00 19.67 -15.60
CA GLU A 500 7.11 20.76 -16.04
C GLU A 500 5.96 21.06 -15.06
N SER A 501 5.44 20.04 -14.37
CA SER A 501 4.24 20.17 -13.53
C SER A 501 4.55 20.44 -12.05
N ARG A 502 5.65 19.87 -11.54
CA ARG A 502 6.08 19.90 -10.13
C ARG A 502 7.62 19.89 -10.04
N PRO A 503 8.28 21.03 -10.34
CA PRO A 503 9.75 21.10 -10.37
C PRO A 503 10.38 20.76 -9.01
N ASP A 504 9.75 21.17 -7.90
CA ASP A 504 10.29 20.92 -6.56
C ASP A 504 10.40 19.42 -6.22
N VAL A 505 9.42 18.62 -6.66
CA VAL A 505 9.42 17.16 -6.45
C VAL A 505 10.41 16.48 -7.41
N ALA A 506 10.49 16.96 -8.66
CA ALA A 506 11.49 16.48 -9.62
C ALA A 506 12.92 16.70 -9.09
N ASP A 507 13.21 17.87 -8.51
CA ASP A 507 14.49 18.18 -7.88
C ASP A 507 14.81 17.28 -6.70
N VAL A 508 13.80 16.86 -5.92
CA VAL A 508 13.97 15.90 -4.82
C VAL A 508 14.33 14.52 -5.37
N VAL A 509 13.62 14.04 -6.40
CA VAL A 509 13.92 12.75 -7.05
C VAL A 509 15.34 12.74 -7.63
N GLU A 510 15.75 13.81 -8.33
CA GLU A 510 17.11 13.94 -8.86
C GLU A 510 18.16 13.96 -7.76
N ARG A 511 17.91 14.68 -6.65
CA ARG A 511 18.80 14.68 -5.48
C ARG A 511 18.90 13.30 -4.84
N SER A 512 17.82 12.55 -4.75
CA SER A 512 17.84 11.17 -4.23
C SER A 512 18.63 10.23 -5.15
N LEU A 513 18.46 10.33 -6.48
CA LEU A 513 19.25 9.58 -7.46
C LEU A 513 20.75 9.92 -7.35
N ALA A 514 21.08 11.20 -7.22
CA ALA A 514 22.46 11.63 -7.02
C ALA A 514 23.04 11.14 -5.67
N GLY A 515 22.25 11.18 -4.59
CA GLY A 515 22.64 10.67 -3.27
C GLY A 515 22.89 9.16 -3.24
N PHE A 516 22.22 8.40 -4.11
CA PHE A 516 22.44 6.97 -4.27
C PHE A 516 23.80 6.63 -4.93
N CYS A 517 24.43 7.59 -5.61
CA CYS A 517 25.72 7.43 -6.28
C CYS A 517 26.87 7.47 -5.26
N THR A 518 27.15 6.34 -4.60
CA THR A 518 28.24 6.21 -3.62
C THR A 518 29.49 5.51 -4.19
N PRO A 519 30.68 5.66 -3.58
CA PRO A 519 31.88 4.92 -3.99
C PRO A 519 31.72 3.39 -3.90
N ALA A 520 30.94 2.91 -2.92
CA ALA A 520 30.59 1.50 -2.79
C ALA A 520 29.73 1.04 -3.98
N ARG A 521 28.77 1.87 -4.40
CA ARG A 521 27.92 1.63 -5.57
C ARG A 521 28.73 1.56 -6.86
N ALA A 522 29.68 2.47 -7.06
CA ALA A 522 30.57 2.44 -8.21
C ALA A 522 31.44 1.17 -8.24
N THR A 523 31.95 0.74 -7.09
CA THR A 523 32.70 -0.52 -6.98
C THR A 523 31.82 -1.73 -7.34
N TRP A 524 30.57 -1.74 -6.89
CA TRP A 524 29.60 -2.77 -7.24
C TRP A 524 29.31 -2.80 -8.76
N VAL A 525 29.06 -1.65 -9.40
CA VAL A 525 28.83 -1.56 -10.86
C VAL A 525 30.04 -2.12 -11.64
N VAL A 526 31.25 -1.77 -11.21
CA VAL A 526 32.48 -2.28 -11.82
C VAL A 526 32.61 -3.79 -11.64
N ASP A 527 32.33 -4.31 -10.44
CA ASP A 527 32.37 -5.75 -10.17
C ASP A 527 31.32 -6.52 -10.98
N CYS A 528 30.10 -6.00 -11.14
CA CYS A 528 29.07 -6.57 -12.02
C CYS A 528 29.55 -6.63 -13.47
N SER A 529 30.19 -5.58 -13.97
CA SER A 529 30.70 -5.54 -15.35
C SER A 529 31.79 -6.59 -15.65
N VAL A 530 32.49 -7.06 -14.60
CA VAL A 530 33.62 -8.00 -14.72
C VAL A 530 33.20 -9.44 -14.41
N ARG A 531 32.31 -9.66 -13.44
CA ARG A 531 32.05 -10.98 -12.85
C ARG A 531 30.79 -11.68 -13.34
N GLU A 532 29.76 -10.93 -13.76
CA GLU A 532 28.44 -11.51 -14.03
C GLU A 532 28.15 -11.67 -15.54
N PRO A 533 27.57 -12.80 -15.98
CA PRO A 533 27.08 -12.94 -17.35
C PRO A 533 25.91 -11.98 -17.59
N GLY A 534 26.05 -11.06 -18.56
CA GLY A 534 25.09 -9.96 -18.76
C GLY A 534 25.29 -8.75 -17.83
N GLY A 535 26.21 -8.83 -16.88
CA GLY A 535 26.48 -7.76 -15.91
C GLY A 535 27.01 -6.47 -16.52
N ARG A 536 27.62 -6.52 -17.71
CA ARG A 536 27.97 -5.30 -18.46
C ARG A 536 26.73 -4.52 -18.89
N GLU A 537 25.72 -5.19 -19.43
CA GLU A 537 24.48 -4.52 -19.87
C GLU A 537 23.77 -3.87 -18.68
N ALA A 538 23.71 -4.57 -17.55
CA ALA A 538 23.20 -4.01 -16.30
C ALA A 538 24.02 -2.80 -15.83
N ALA A 539 25.37 -2.89 -15.85
CA ALA A 539 26.24 -1.78 -15.49
C ALA A 539 26.05 -0.54 -16.39
N HIS A 540 25.94 -0.75 -17.70
CA HIS A 540 25.62 0.32 -18.66
C HIS A 540 24.25 0.93 -18.39
N ALA A 541 23.24 0.11 -18.11
CA ALA A 541 21.89 0.59 -17.80
C ALA A 541 21.85 1.41 -16.49
N VAL A 542 22.60 1.02 -15.45
CA VAL A 542 22.74 1.81 -14.22
C VAL A 542 23.42 3.16 -14.50
N ILE A 543 24.52 3.18 -15.25
CA ILE A 543 25.23 4.43 -15.57
C ILE A 543 24.35 5.34 -16.42
N ALA A 544 23.60 4.79 -17.37
CA ALA A 544 22.65 5.55 -18.17
C ALA A 544 21.54 6.16 -17.30
N ALA A 545 21.00 5.41 -16.32
CA ALA A 545 19.95 5.87 -15.43
C ALA A 545 20.41 6.96 -14.45
N LEU A 546 21.62 6.83 -13.88
CA LEU A 546 22.15 7.78 -12.91
C LEU A 546 22.87 8.98 -13.54
N GLY A 547 23.30 8.85 -14.80
CA GLY A 547 23.89 9.92 -15.60
C GLY A 547 25.15 10.55 -14.98
N PRO A 548 25.27 11.89 -14.99
CA PRO A 548 26.51 12.60 -14.60
C PRO A 548 26.91 12.38 -13.13
N SER A 549 25.96 12.05 -12.25
CA SER A 549 26.20 11.81 -10.82
C SER A 549 27.14 10.63 -10.55
N MET A 550 27.27 9.70 -11.49
CA MET A 550 28.20 8.56 -11.39
C MET A 550 29.64 8.89 -11.73
N ALA A 551 29.92 10.05 -12.33
CA ALA A 551 31.27 10.42 -12.75
C ALA A 551 32.27 10.46 -11.59
N ALA A 552 31.95 11.18 -10.51
CA ALA A 552 32.86 11.31 -9.36
C ALA A 552 33.13 9.97 -8.64
N PRO A 553 32.11 9.13 -8.34
CA PRO A 553 32.32 7.79 -7.78
C PRO A 553 33.17 6.87 -8.67
N LEU A 554 32.97 6.86 -9.99
CA LEU A 554 33.76 6.03 -10.92
C LEU A 554 35.22 6.49 -11.00
N VAL A 555 35.46 7.80 -10.98
CA VAL A 555 36.83 8.35 -10.95
C VAL A 555 37.52 8.03 -9.63
N ALA A 556 36.77 7.99 -8.51
CA ALA A 556 37.33 7.54 -7.24
C ALA A 556 37.89 6.11 -7.33
N CYS A 557 37.23 5.20 -8.07
CA CYS A 557 37.71 3.83 -8.30
C CYS A 557 39.04 3.75 -9.08
N LEU A 558 39.48 4.82 -9.76
CA LEU A 558 40.77 4.89 -10.45
C LEU A 558 41.93 5.28 -9.52
N THR A 559 41.65 5.76 -8.31
CA THR A 559 42.69 6.11 -7.33
C THR A 559 43.08 4.89 -6.50
N PRO A 560 44.37 4.74 -6.11
CA PRO A 560 44.84 3.59 -5.34
C PRO A 560 44.15 3.44 -3.98
N ASP A 561 43.59 4.53 -3.44
CA ASP A 561 42.86 4.56 -2.17
C ASP A 561 41.34 4.34 -2.33
N GLY A 562 40.78 4.52 -3.54
CA GLY A 562 39.33 4.55 -3.78
C GLY A 562 38.69 3.20 -4.11
N GLY A 563 39.47 2.12 -4.17
CA GLY A 563 38.98 0.76 -4.11
C GLY A 563 39.23 0.22 -2.71
N ALA A 564 38.17 -0.08 -1.96
CA ALA A 564 38.28 -0.86 -0.74
C ALA A 564 39.23 -2.05 -1.00
N ARG A 565 40.21 -2.25 -0.10
CA ARG A 565 41.20 -3.34 -0.10
C ARG A 565 40.53 -4.70 -0.24
N GLY A 566 40.09 -5.06 -1.44
CA GLY A 566 39.73 -6.42 -1.79
C GLY A 566 41.02 -7.20 -1.91
N ASN A 567 41.00 -8.46 -1.45
CA ASN A 567 42.08 -9.46 -1.48
C ASN A 567 42.54 -9.84 -2.91
N HIS A 568 42.58 -8.90 -3.85
CA HIS A 568 42.90 -9.15 -5.25
C HIS A 568 44.34 -8.70 -5.50
N GLY A 569 45.18 -9.64 -5.94
CA GLY A 569 46.57 -9.36 -6.28
C GLY A 569 46.71 -8.35 -7.43
N PRO A 570 47.94 -7.92 -7.77
CA PRO A 570 48.22 -6.86 -8.74
C PRO A 570 47.53 -7.03 -10.11
N ARG A 571 47.33 -8.28 -10.57
CA ARG A 571 46.62 -8.59 -11.83
C ARG A 571 45.11 -8.29 -11.80
N GLY A 572 44.47 -8.35 -10.63
CA GLY A 572 43.05 -8.03 -10.46
C GLY A 572 42.76 -6.52 -10.45
N GLN A 573 43.77 -5.71 -10.12
CA GLN A 573 43.64 -4.26 -10.10
C GLN A 573 43.73 -3.66 -11.52
N ASP A 574 44.57 -4.23 -12.37
CA ASP A 574 44.68 -3.82 -13.79
C ASP A 574 43.38 -4.11 -14.56
N THR A 575 42.74 -5.26 -14.31
CA THR A 575 41.48 -5.64 -14.96
C THR A 575 40.31 -4.75 -14.53
N ARG A 576 40.20 -4.42 -13.23
CA ARG A 576 39.20 -3.46 -12.73
C ARG A 576 39.43 -2.04 -13.28
N THR A 577 40.67 -1.58 -13.31
CA THR A 577 41.01 -0.26 -13.85
C THR A 577 40.63 -0.17 -15.33
N GLN A 578 40.89 -1.23 -16.09
CA GLN A 578 40.48 -1.31 -17.50
C GLN A 578 38.96 -1.33 -17.66
N ALA A 579 38.22 -2.04 -16.80
CA ALA A 579 36.76 -2.06 -16.82
C ALA A 579 36.17 -0.67 -16.51
N VAL A 580 36.70 0.03 -15.49
CA VAL A 580 36.29 1.42 -15.19
C VAL A 580 36.52 2.34 -16.38
N LEU A 581 37.70 2.24 -17.01
CA LEU A 581 38.02 3.05 -18.19
C LEU A 581 37.10 2.75 -19.38
N GLN A 582 36.74 1.48 -19.58
CA GLN A 582 35.80 1.11 -20.63
C GLN A 582 34.41 1.69 -20.37
N LEU A 583 33.90 1.58 -19.14
CA LEU A 583 32.61 2.17 -18.77
C LEU A 583 32.60 3.71 -18.89
N LEU A 584 33.71 4.37 -18.54
CA LEU A 584 33.89 5.81 -18.72
C LEU A 584 33.98 6.20 -20.20
N ASP A 585 34.73 5.45 -21.02
CA ASP A 585 34.86 5.68 -22.47
C ASP A 585 33.49 5.48 -23.17
N ASP A 586 32.72 4.45 -22.81
CA ASP A 586 31.42 4.14 -23.43
C ASP A 586 30.32 5.16 -23.08
N HIS A 587 30.38 5.77 -21.88
CA HIS A 587 29.45 6.82 -21.44
C HIS A 587 30.04 8.22 -21.43
N ALA A 588 31.14 8.44 -22.16
CA ALA A 588 31.91 9.67 -22.12
C ALA A 588 31.07 10.92 -22.38
N ALA A 589 30.15 10.89 -23.35
CA ALA A 589 29.29 12.03 -23.69
C ALA A 589 28.35 12.44 -22.56
N VAL A 590 27.82 11.47 -21.80
CA VAL A 590 26.89 11.72 -20.68
C VAL A 590 27.64 12.21 -19.43
N LEU A 591 28.85 11.69 -19.22
CA LEU A 591 29.64 11.96 -18.02
C LEU A 591 30.52 13.22 -18.16
N ALA A 592 30.88 13.62 -19.38
CA ALA A 592 31.82 14.71 -19.64
C ALA A 592 31.52 16.03 -18.91
N PRO A 593 30.26 16.51 -18.79
CA PRO A 593 29.96 17.73 -18.04
C PRO A 593 30.41 17.66 -16.57
N ALA A 594 30.31 16.49 -15.94
CA ALA A 594 30.75 16.27 -14.56
C ALA A 594 32.27 16.00 -14.46
N LEU A 595 32.90 15.50 -15.52
CA LEU A 595 34.35 15.23 -15.55
C LEU A 595 35.20 16.50 -15.74
N VAL A 596 34.71 17.49 -16.49
CA VAL A 596 35.42 18.77 -16.73
C VAL A 596 35.88 19.46 -15.43
N PRO A 597 35.03 19.72 -14.42
CA PRO A 597 35.47 20.36 -13.17
C PRO A 597 36.43 19.50 -12.34
N MET A 598 36.50 18.19 -12.61
CA MET A 598 37.41 17.28 -11.90
C MET A 598 38.85 17.34 -12.43
N LEU A 599 39.07 17.83 -13.66
CA LEU A 599 40.40 17.89 -14.26
C LEU A 599 41.39 18.72 -13.42
N GLU A 600 40.93 19.83 -12.84
CA GLU A 600 41.78 20.73 -12.03
C GLU A 600 42.23 20.10 -10.71
N ARG A 601 41.45 19.16 -10.17
CA ARG A 601 41.66 18.56 -8.83
C ARG A 601 42.30 17.18 -8.91
N SER A 602 42.53 16.65 -10.10
CA SER A 602 42.96 15.27 -10.31
C SER A 602 44.48 15.10 -10.30
N ALA A 603 44.95 13.99 -9.75
CA ALA A 603 46.36 13.62 -9.80
C ALA A 603 46.82 13.39 -11.26
N PRO A 604 48.12 13.59 -11.61
CA PRO A 604 48.62 13.52 -12.98
C PRO A 604 48.30 12.21 -13.74
N ALA A 605 48.25 11.07 -13.04
CA ALA A 605 47.90 9.79 -13.65
C ALA A 605 46.40 9.71 -14.03
N VAL A 606 45.52 10.14 -13.13
CA VAL A 606 44.06 10.19 -13.35
C VAL A 606 43.72 11.25 -14.39
N LEU A 607 44.37 12.41 -14.35
CA LEU A 607 44.19 13.48 -15.31
C LEU A 607 44.39 13.01 -16.76
N ARG A 608 45.42 12.19 -17.03
CA ARG A 608 45.65 11.63 -18.36
C ARG A 608 44.50 10.73 -18.82
N LEU A 609 43.96 9.93 -17.90
CA LEU A 609 42.82 9.05 -18.19
C LEU A 609 41.54 9.85 -18.43
N LEU A 610 41.31 10.91 -17.65
CA LEU A 610 40.17 11.80 -17.85
C LEU A 610 40.23 12.55 -19.19
N LEU A 611 41.40 13.04 -19.59
CA LEU A 611 41.58 13.66 -20.91
C LEU A 611 41.24 12.68 -22.03
N ARG A 612 41.70 11.43 -21.92
CA ARG A 612 41.38 10.37 -22.88
C ARG A 612 39.87 10.15 -23.01
N VAL A 613 39.15 10.11 -21.88
CA VAL A 613 37.69 9.94 -21.82
C VAL A 613 36.97 11.17 -22.40
N LEU A 614 37.44 12.39 -22.13
CA LEU A 614 36.88 13.59 -22.77
C LEU A 614 37.09 13.58 -24.28
N GLY A 615 38.17 12.94 -24.75
CA GLY A 615 38.39 12.69 -26.17
C GLY A 615 37.34 11.76 -26.81
N SER A 616 36.78 10.80 -26.08
CA SER A 616 35.71 9.90 -26.55
C SER A 616 34.31 10.52 -26.42
N ALA A 617 34.14 11.60 -25.63
CA ALA A 617 32.85 12.29 -25.46
C ALA A 617 32.37 13.04 -26.73
N GLY A 618 33.28 13.40 -27.63
CA GLY A 618 32.98 14.14 -28.85
C GLY A 618 33.15 15.66 -28.72
N PRO A 619 32.60 16.45 -29.67
CA PRO A 619 32.81 17.90 -29.74
C PRO A 619 32.12 18.66 -28.61
N GLY A 620 32.70 19.79 -28.17
CA GLY A 620 32.17 20.66 -27.11
C GLY A 620 33.11 20.82 -25.90
N HIS A 621 34.11 19.93 -25.76
CA HIS A 621 35.06 19.93 -24.64
C HIS A 621 36.46 20.44 -25.01
N GLU A 622 36.64 20.98 -26.21
CA GLU A 622 37.94 21.40 -26.73
C GLU A 622 38.58 22.52 -25.89
N GLU A 623 37.76 23.45 -25.38
CA GLU A 623 38.22 24.54 -24.52
C GLU A 623 38.64 24.06 -23.13
N ALA A 624 38.02 23.00 -22.62
CA ALA A 624 38.40 22.40 -21.34
C ALA A 624 39.74 21.65 -21.46
N ILE A 625 40.06 21.10 -22.64
CA ILE A 625 41.31 20.38 -22.91
C ILE A 625 42.48 21.33 -23.21
N ALA A 626 42.20 22.48 -23.85
CA ALA A 626 43.21 23.43 -24.32
C ALA A 626 44.26 23.87 -23.28
N PRO A 627 43.93 24.17 -22.00
CA PRO A 627 44.89 24.59 -20.99
C PRO A 627 46.02 23.56 -20.76
N TYR A 628 45.72 22.27 -20.92
CA TYR A 628 46.64 21.16 -20.67
C TYR A 628 47.65 20.93 -21.82
N LEU A 629 47.53 21.64 -22.95
CA LEU A 629 48.50 21.60 -24.04
C LEU A 629 49.81 22.31 -23.70
N SER A 630 49.73 23.37 -22.88
CA SER A 630 50.86 24.27 -22.58
C SER A 630 51.27 24.31 -21.11
N ALA A 631 50.35 24.01 -20.18
CA ALA A 631 50.63 24.11 -18.74
C ALA A 631 51.05 22.77 -18.09
N ALA A 632 50.88 21.63 -18.77
CA ALA A 632 51.08 20.32 -18.19
C ALA A 632 52.36 19.62 -18.72
N GLY A 633 52.90 18.67 -17.94
CA GLY A 633 54.07 17.88 -18.36
C GLY A 633 53.88 17.17 -19.71
N GLU A 634 54.98 16.87 -20.40
CA GLU A 634 55.01 16.24 -21.74
C GLU A 634 54.04 15.06 -21.94
N PRO A 635 53.87 14.09 -21.01
CA PRO A 635 52.93 12.99 -21.21
C PRO A 635 51.44 13.41 -21.13
N ILE A 636 51.12 14.48 -20.42
CA ILE A 636 49.75 15.02 -20.32
C ILE A 636 49.42 15.80 -21.59
N ALA A 637 50.34 16.65 -22.03
CA ALA A 637 50.16 17.43 -23.24
C ALA A 637 50.02 16.55 -24.50
N ARG A 638 50.74 15.41 -24.57
CA ARG A 638 50.55 14.41 -25.63
C ARG A 638 49.17 13.76 -25.59
N GLU A 639 48.65 13.45 -24.41
CA GLU A 639 47.32 12.85 -24.30
C GLU A 639 46.22 13.88 -24.63
N ALA A 640 46.39 15.14 -24.24
CA ALA A 640 45.52 16.24 -24.67
C ALA A 640 45.48 16.38 -26.21
N LEU A 641 46.64 16.31 -26.88
CA LEU A 641 46.72 16.30 -28.36
C LEU A 641 45.96 15.11 -28.97
N ARG A 642 46.14 13.90 -28.42
CA ARG A 642 45.41 12.70 -28.87
C ARG A 642 43.92 12.81 -28.66
N SER A 643 43.49 13.41 -27.56
CA SER A 643 42.09 13.61 -27.21
C SER A 643 41.43 14.60 -28.19
N LEU A 644 42.12 15.68 -28.56
CA LEU A 644 41.67 16.62 -29.59
C LEU A 644 41.53 15.96 -30.98
N VAL A 645 42.42 15.04 -31.33
CA VAL A 645 42.29 14.26 -32.58
C VAL A 645 41.07 13.36 -32.55
N ARG A 646 40.80 12.69 -31.43
CA ARG A 646 39.62 11.82 -31.26
C ARG A 646 38.32 12.61 -31.41
N ILE A 647 38.27 13.84 -30.90
CA ILE A 647 37.14 14.76 -31.09
C ILE A 647 36.96 15.11 -32.58
N GLY A 648 38.05 15.33 -33.31
CA GLY A 648 38.04 15.49 -34.76
C GLY A 648 37.35 16.77 -35.27
N SER A 649 37.01 17.71 -34.39
CA SER A 649 36.30 18.94 -34.74
C SER A 649 37.21 20.00 -35.39
N PRO A 650 36.68 20.94 -36.21
CA PRO A 650 37.48 22.01 -36.81
C PRO A 650 38.10 22.94 -35.75
N LYS A 651 37.43 23.08 -34.59
CA LYS A 651 37.91 23.85 -33.43
C LYS A 651 39.11 23.16 -32.78
N ALA A 652 39.06 21.83 -32.61
CA ALA A 652 40.18 21.04 -32.11
C ALA A 652 41.41 21.15 -33.04
N ALA A 653 41.22 21.05 -34.36
CA ALA A 653 42.30 21.23 -35.33
C ALA A 653 42.91 22.65 -35.26
N GLY A 654 42.09 23.68 -35.03
CA GLY A 654 42.55 25.05 -34.80
C GLY A 654 43.42 25.19 -33.54
N LEU A 655 43.03 24.58 -32.43
CA LEU A 655 43.83 24.59 -31.19
C LEU A 655 45.17 23.87 -31.35
N VAL A 656 45.21 22.76 -32.07
CA VAL A 656 46.46 22.07 -32.41
C VAL A 656 47.34 22.94 -33.31
N ALA A 657 46.76 23.62 -34.30
CA ALA A 657 47.47 24.56 -35.17
C ALA A 657 48.06 25.75 -34.39
N GLU A 658 47.34 26.29 -33.41
CA GLU A 658 47.88 27.30 -32.49
C GLU A 658 49.04 26.76 -31.66
N GLN A 659 48.96 25.50 -31.23
CA GLN A 659 50.02 24.87 -30.45
C GLN A 659 51.30 24.67 -31.27
N ILE A 660 51.20 24.43 -32.59
CA ILE A 660 52.36 24.42 -33.49
C ILE A 660 53.07 25.79 -33.49
N VAL A 661 52.31 26.89 -33.45
CA VAL A 661 52.89 28.24 -33.40
C VAL A 661 53.57 28.53 -32.05
N LYS A 662 52.95 28.08 -30.95
CA LYS A 662 53.38 28.37 -29.57
C LYS A 662 54.52 27.46 -29.08
N ALA A 663 54.46 26.16 -29.37
CA ALA A 663 55.41 25.15 -28.86
C ALA A 663 56.67 25.05 -29.73
N ARG A 664 57.79 24.66 -29.11
CA ARG A 664 59.08 24.37 -29.78
C ARG A 664 59.58 22.97 -29.43
N GLY A 665 60.49 22.42 -30.24
CA GLY A 665 61.12 21.13 -29.99
C GLY A 665 60.17 19.93 -30.15
N ALA A 666 60.27 18.93 -29.27
CA ALA A 666 59.54 17.67 -29.36
C ALA A 666 58.00 17.85 -29.32
N MET A 667 57.49 18.84 -28.57
CA MET A 667 56.05 19.12 -28.50
C MET A 667 55.52 19.79 -29.77
N GLY A 668 56.31 20.64 -30.43
CA GLY A 668 55.95 21.20 -31.74
C GLY A 668 55.86 20.11 -32.81
N LEU A 669 56.82 19.18 -32.83
CA LEU A 669 56.78 18.01 -33.71
C LEU A 669 55.58 17.11 -33.44
N ALA A 670 55.27 16.83 -32.18
CA ALA A 670 54.09 16.05 -31.81
C ALA A 670 52.79 16.74 -32.27
N ALA A 671 52.67 18.06 -32.11
CA ALA A 671 51.52 18.82 -32.59
C ALA A 671 51.42 18.82 -34.13
N GLU A 672 52.55 18.95 -34.84
CA GLU A 672 52.61 18.81 -36.29
C GLU A 672 52.12 17.43 -36.76
N GLU A 673 52.58 16.34 -36.13
CA GLU A 673 52.13 14.99 -36.45
C GLU A 673 50.64 14.80 -36.14
N THR A 674 50.19 15.31 -35.01
CA THR A 674 48.79 15.28 -34.56
C THR A 674 47.87 15.96 -35.57
N LEU A 675 48.26 17.11 -36.15
CA LEU A 675 47.47 17.83 -37.15
C LEU A 675 47.08 16.96 -38.36
N TRP A 676 47.96 16.06 -38.78
CA TRP A 676 47.71 15.20 -39.94
C TRP A 676 46.82 13.99 -39.64
N HIS A 677 46.50 13.72 -38.37
CA HIS A 677 45.54 12.68 -37.98
C HIS A 677 44.09 13.19 -38.01
N PHE A 678 43.87 14.49 -38.20
CA PHE A 678 42.54 15.06 -38.43
C PHE A 678 42.02 14.73 -39.85
N PRO A 679 40.70 14.85 -40.10
CA PRO A 679 40.14 14.74 -41.44
C PRO A 679 40.90 15.59 -42.46
N ALA A 680 41.23 15.00 -43.62
CA ALA A 680 42.18 15.58 -44.58
C ALA A 680 41.85 17.03 -45.01
N GLY A 681 40.56 17.36 -45.15
CA GLY A 681 40.11 18.71 -45.47
C GLY A 681 40.49 19.76 -44.41
N GLU A 682 40.31 19.42 -43.13
CA GLU A 682 40.60 20.32 -42.01
C GLU A 682 42.12 20.44 -41.77
N ALA A 683 42.84 19.31 -41.81
CA ALA A 683 44.30 19.29 -41.70
C ALA A 683 44.95 20.18 -42.78
N GLN A 684 44.51 20.05 -44.04
CA GLN A 684 45.01 20.86 -45.15
C GLN A 684 44.59 22.33 -45.05
N ARG A 685 43.41 22.64 -44.54
CA ARG A 685 42.93 24.03 -44.35
C ARG A 685 43.80 24.76 -43.33
N HIS A 686 44.04 24.16 -42.17
CA HIS A 686 44.85 24.75 -41.11
C HIS A 686 46.35 24.80 -41.47
N ALA A 687 46.88 23.77 -42.14
CA ALA A 687 48.25 23.80 -42.67
C ALA A 687 48.43 24.95 -43.68
N ARG A 688 47.46 25.17 -44.58
CA ARG A 688 47.48 26.32 -45.52
C ARG A 688 47.43 27.66 -44.78
N ALA A 689 46.56 27.79 -43.78
CA ALA A 689 46.45 29.02 -42.99
C ALA A 689 47.76 29.34 -42.25
N LEU A 690 48.43 28.33 -41.69
CA LEU A 690 49.75 28.49 -41.05
C LEU A 690 50.82 28.90 -42.07
N LEU A 691 50.90 28.24 -43.22
CA LEU A 691 51.87 28.54 -44.28
C LEU A 691 51.66 29.93 -44.92
N ALA A 692 50.43 30.44 -44.93
CA ALA A 692 50.11 31.79 -45.39
C ALA A 692 50.58 32.89 -44.43
N ARG A 693 50.75 32.57 -43.13
CA ARG A 693 51.20 33.52 -42.13
C ARG A 693 52.71 33.73 -42.20
N ARG A 694 53.11 34.92 -42.67
CA ARG A 694 54.52 35.31 -42.79
C ARG A 694 55.27 35.20 -41.45
N ASP A 695 54.65 35.64 -40.36
CA ASP A 695 55.27 35.61 -39.03
C ASP A 695 55.66 34.20 -38.60
N PHE A 696 54.75 33.22 -38.80
CA PHE A 696 55.01 31.81 -38.51
C PHE A 696 56.16 31.25 -39.33
N THR A 697 56.14 31.45 -40.66
CA THR A 697 57.18 30.93 -41.56
C THR A 697 58.56 31.49 -41.23
N THR A 698 58.64 32.73 -40.75
CA THR A 698 59.89 33.36 -40.34
C THR A 698 60.36 32.92 -38.96
N ALA A 699 59.44 32.67 -38.03
CA ALA A 699 59.74 32.24 -36.67
C ALA A 699 60.08 30.74 -36.58
N GLN A 700 59.46 29.90 -37.42
CA GLN A 700 59.64 28.44 -37.42
C GLN A 700 59.79 27.88 -38.85
N PRO A 701 60.92 28.16 -39.53
CA PRO A 701 61.13 27.76 -40.92
C PRO A 701 61.18 26.24 -41.14
N GLU A 702 61.64 25.46 -40.16
CA GLU A 702 61.72 23.99 -40.30
C GLU A 702 60.34 23.32 -40.21
N ALA A 703 59.49 23.79 -39.30
CA ALA A 703 58.10 23.35 -39.19
C ALA A 703 57.32 23.69 -40.47
N ALA A 704 57.49 24.92 -40.99
CA ALA A 704 56.90 25.33 -42.26
C ALA A 704 57.36 24.45 -43.44
N GLY A 705 58.64 24.04 -43.47
CA GLY A 705 59.15 23.10 -44.47
C GLY A 705 58.48 21.73 -44.40
N ARG A 706 58.37 21.13 -43.21
CA ARG A 706 57.72 19.82 -43.03
C ARG A 706 56.22 19.86 -43.34
N LEU A 707 55.53 20.93 -42.94
CA LEU A 707 54.12 21.12 -43.26
C LEU A 707 53.90 21.25 -44.77
N LEU A 708 54.78 21.97 -45.48
CA LEU A 708 54.72 22.06 -46.94
C LEU A 708 54.92 20.69 -47.60
N ASP A 709 55.87 19.89 -47.11
CA ASP A 709 56.18 18.56 -47.67
C ASP A 709 55.03 17.57 -47.52
N ARG A 710 54.41 17.55 -46.34
CA ARG A 710 53.23 16.72 -46.09
C ARG A 710 51.99 17.21 -46.84
N ALA A 711 51.78 18.53 -46.94
CA ALA A 711 50.67 19.10 -47.72
C ALA A 711 50.75 18.76 -49.21
N VAL A 712 51.98 18.74 -49.77
CA VAL A 712 52.23 18.34 -51.16
C VAL A 712 51.98 16.85 -51.36
N SER A 713 52.48 16.01 -50.44
CA SER A 713 52.30 14.56 -50.50
C SER A 713 50.83 14.13 -50.36
N GLY A 714 50.03 14.91 -49.63
CA GLY A 714 48.60 14.69 -49.43
C GLY A 714 47.68 15.25 -50.51
N GLY A 715 48.22 15.77 -51.63
CA GLY A 715 47.42 16.20 -52.78
C GLY A 715 46.56 17.46 -52.55
N ALA A 716 47.01 18.41 -51.72
CA ALA A 716 46.22 19.61 -51.41
C ALA A 716 46.01 20.50 -52.66
N ALA A 717 44.78 20.51 -53.20
CA ALA A 717 44.40 21.14 -54.47
C ALA A 717 44.62 22.67 -54.54
N ASP A 718 44.77 23.35 -53.40
CA ASP A 718 44.77 24.82 -53.30
C ASP A 718 46.10 25.44 -52.83
N LEU A 719 47.19 24.67 -52.74
CA LEU A 719 48.50 25.19 -52.32
C LEU A 719 49.00 26.35 -53.20
N ARG A 720 48.55 26.44 -54.46
CA ARG A 720 48.90 27.48 -55.44
C ARG A 720 48.70 28.91 -54.93
N ARG A 721 47.76 29.16 -54.02
CA ARG A 721 47.51 30.51 -53.46
C ARG A 721 48.57 30.97 -52.45
N VAL A 722 49.24 30.03 -51.77
CA VAL A 722 50.18 30.32 -50.66
C VAL A 722 51.63 30.32 -51.14
N LEU A 723 51.95 29.51 -52.16
CA LEU A 723 53.30 29.34 -52.67
C LEU A 723 53.98 30.65 -53.17
N PRO A 724 53.31 31.64 -53.81
CA PRO A 724 53.95 32.88 -54.23
C PRO A 724 54.50 33.70 -53.05
N GLY A 725 53.74 33.74 -51.94
CA GLY A 725 54.15 34.39 -50.70
C GLY A 725 55.41 33.75 -50.10
N LEU A 726 55.46 32.42 -50.08
CA LEU A 726 56.63 31.66 -49.61
C LEU A 726 57.84 31.82 -50.54
N ALA A 727 57.64 31.77 -51.86
CA ALA A 727 58.72 31.90 -52.85
C ALA A 727 59.40 33.28 -52.82
N SER A 728 58.67 34.34 -52.46
CA SER A 728 59.22 35.69 -52.28
C SER A 728 60.32 35.76 -51.20
N MET A 729 60.33 34.82 -50.24
CA MET A 729 61.29 34.79 -49.14
C MET A 729 62.67 34.24 -49.53
N ARG A 730 62.85 33.82 -50.80
CA ARG A 730 64.11 33.23 -51.32
C ARG A 730 65.33 34.15 -51.20
N PHE A 731 65.10 35.46 -51.07
CA PHE A 731 66.14 36.48 -50.95
C PHE A 731 66.63 36.69 -49.51
N ARG A 732 66.05 35.99 -48.51
CA ARG A 732 66.51 36.02 -47.11
C ARG A 732 67.63 35.00 -46.86
N ILE A 733 68.80 35.27 -47.44
CA ILE A 733 69.98 34.39 -47.44
C ILE A 733 70.52 34.16 -46.01
N TRP A 734 70.26 35.09 -45.09
CA TRP A 734 70.71 35.05 -43.69
C TRP A 734 70.02 33.98 -42.82
N ASN A 735 68.93 33.35 -43.29
CA ASN A 735 68.30 32.21 -42.62
C ASN A 735 68.23 31.01 -43.58
N PRO A 736 69.18 30.05 -43.50
CA PRO A 736 69.28 28.96 -44.46
C PRO A 736 68.06 28.03 -44.45
N ALA A 737 67.39 27.86 -43.31
CA ALA A 737 66.15 27.06 -43.24
C ALA A 737 65.00 27.73 -44.01
N LEU A 738 64.85 29.05 -43.88
CA LEU A 738 63.83 29.81 -44.61
C LEU A 738 64.09 29.83 -46.12
N ALA A 739 65.36 30.00 -46.51
CA ALA A 739 65.76 29.96 -47.93
C ALA A 739 65.46 28.60 -48.58
N ARG A 740 65.61 27.48 -47.84
CA ARG A 740 65.25 26.14 -48.31
C ARG A 740 63.75 26.01 -48.58
N VAL A 741 62.89 26.45 -47.65
CA VAL A 741 61.43 26.43 -47.83
C VAL A 741 61.01 27.29 -49.02
N ALA A 742 61.57 28.49 -49.16
CA ALA A 742 61.25 29.39 -50.26
C ALA A 742 61.70 28.86 -51.64
N ARG A 743 62.88 28.21 -51.71
CA ARG A 743 63.33 27.52 -52.94
C ARG A 743 62.40 26.36 -53.28
N LYS A 744 61.96 25.59 -52.29
CA LYS A 744 61.02 24.47 -52.46
C LYS A 744 59.63 24.95 -52.91
N ALA A 745 59.13 26.03 -52.36
CA ALA A 745 57.89 26.66 -52.83
C ALA A 745 58.00 27.14 -54.30
N ASN A 746 59.16 27.69 -54.68
CA ASN A 746 59.42 28.12 -56.05
C ASN A 746 59.54 26.94 -57.04
N THR A 747 60.09 25.79 -56.64
CA THR A 747 60.11 24.59 -57.48
C THR A 747 58.71 24.01 -57.66
N LEU A 748 57.89 24.00 -56.61
CA LEU A 748 56.50 23.55 -56.68
C LEU A 748 55.62 24.47 -57.53
N LEU A 749 55.84 25.80 -57.48
CA LEU A 749 55.18 26.74 -58.39
C LEU A 749 55.47 26.42 -59.85
N LYS A 750 56.76 26.26 -60.18
CA LYS A 750 57.20 25.95 -61.54
C LYS A 750 56.62 24.62 -62.06
N ALA A 751 56.60 23.59 -61.21
CA ALA A 751 56.02 22.29 -61.53
C ALA A 751 54.48 22.32 -61.65
N SER A 752 53.82 23.34 -61.08
CA SER A 752 52.37 23.50 -61.18
C SER A 752 51.91 24.34 -62.37
N THR A 753 52.84 25.06 -63.02
CA THR A 753 52.63 25.88 -64.23
C THR A 753 53.03 25.18 -65.52
N SER A 754 53.85 24.13 -65.43
CA SER A 754 54.06 23.13 -66.48
C SER A 754 52.94 22.10 -66.44
#